data_AF-A0A6U6I2P9-F1
#
_entry.id   AF-A0A6U6I2P9-F1
#
_cell.length_a   1.000
_cell.length_b   1.000
_cell.length_c   1.000
_cell.angle_alpha   90.00
_cell.angle_beta   90.00
_cell.angle_gamma   90.00
#
_symmetry.space_group_name_H-M   'P 1'
#
loop_
_entity.id
_entity.type
_entity.pdbx_description
1 polymer ?
#
loop_
_entity_poly.entity_id
_entity_poly.type
_entity_poly.pdbx_seq_one_letter_code
_entity_poly.pdbx_strand_id
1 'polypeptide(L)'
;MGIERILAASETDFTVKSVDYIEECILKFQHDKERGSFVLGLAGANGRIRRARLADALACLAARRGVDWARVYVFLVDERYGFEREEDSNAWLIKDALLKGLAKNGASFPAEHFVMPDTSISPIEACAADYKDKLLALLEQEQGPHLITLALGQDLHIASVFPEWYQASPERWAEATRKSVGVLCTETSVFEVRRRLSVNLRVIRKAENIMIFIGDGTEEAWTRVKRAFDEDRFAERKTKRARRTIEPSSVMLSVETGVMMVHAKGRKAVQPEPPPASPLDYILKYSNVSVVQLKIDKETHCSLVVLGAAGDLAKKKTFPSIYQLLLGRFLPVSSAVIGVDDPTFHPDVPDADAFWERRLRPYLEKEKATAEDLQEFRGRLSFVPVRMSDAEMVQALDRHIRGLCQGRTKDNRVFYLALPSFLFASTVRALKTHCWSSTGFCRVIVEKPFGKNGVEAKELSDSLKDYLQEPEIFRIDHYLAKTLVLNLLTLRFANRELGHLFHAHHIANIRVTFKESIGVQGRAGYFDSYGIIRDIMQNHLMQVLTLVAMEAPASLQAEDVRDEKVKVLKQIRPIDPKDCVIGQYEGYQDDPDIERVNAKRGHASRCPTFAVCVLYLDNERWSGVPFIMKAGKALESQSTIVRIQFKKAPSGSLFGDQPQNELVIRIQPNEAIYYKILAKMPGLTQRAKDVQQTVLDLDLKKRFELRRTPEAYEKLIHDVIQGESHNFVRRDELEQAWRIFDPLLHALEQEGRVPETYAFGSRGPHKADALIDRMGFRRYTVTGVPGFAEDDFD
;
A
#
# COMPACT_ATOMS: atom_id res chain seq x y z
N MET A 1 11.39 5.43 -21.62
CA MET A 1 12.00 5.02 -22.90
C MET A 1 11.17 3.85 -23.41
N GLY A 2 10.69 3.88 -24.65
CA GLY A 2 9.92 2.77 -25.22
C GLY A 2 10.87 1.65 -25.62
N ILE A 3 10.67 0.44 -25.09
CA ILE A 3 11.48 -0.74 -25.44
C ILE A 3 10.74 -1.48 -26.55
N GLU A 4 11.31 -1.52 -27.75
CA GLU A 4 10.86 -2.38 -28.85
C GLU A 4 11.40 -3.80 -28.67
N ARG A 5 10.55 -4.81 -28.87
CA ARG A 5 10.95 -6.22 -28.78
C ARG A 5 10.76 -6.90 -30.13
N ILE A 6 11.86 -7.11 -30.84
CA ILE A 6 11.91 -7.85 -32.11
C ILE A 6 12.05 -9.34 -31.79
N LEU A 7 11.07 -10.15 -32.18
CA LEU A 7 11.09 -11.61 -31.97
C LEU A 7 11.61 -12.31 -33.22
N ALA A 8 12.64 -13.15 -33.06
CA ALA A 8 13.17 -14.00 -34.11
C ALA A 8 12.73 -15.46 -33.92
N ALA A 9 12.26 -16.10 -34.98
CA ALA A 9 11.78 -17.48 -34.96
C ALA A 9 12.91 -18.51 -35.05
N SER A 10 14.11 -18.09 -35.45
CA SER A 10 15.31 -18.91 -35.56
C SER A 10 16.56 -18.04 -35.42
N GLU A 11 17.73 -18.67 -35.26
CA GLU A 11 19.00 -17.95 -35.20
C GLU A 11 19.31 -17.18 -36.50
N THR A 12 18.95 -17.75 -37.66
CA THR A 12 19.08 -17.06 -38.95
C THR A 12 18.15 -15.86 -39.03
N ASP A 13 16.91 -16.01 -38.56
CA ASP A 13 15.93 -14.91 -38.50
C ASP A 13 16.38 -13.80 -37.54
N PHE A 14 17.09 -14.15 -36.46
CA PHE A 14 17.67 -13.18 -35.53
C PHE A 14 18.77 -12.36 -36.20
N THR A 15 19.69 -13.00 -36.92
CA THR A 15 20.73 -12.30 -37.67
C THR A 15 20.12 -11.39 -38.73
N VAL A 16 19.16 -11.88 -39.52
CA VAL A 16 18.50 -11.09 -40.57
C VAL A 16 17.81 -9.86 -39.98
N LYS A 17 16.98 -10.04 -38.95
CA LYS A 17 16.25 -8.94 -38.31
C LYS A 17 17.16 -7.93 -37.61
N SER A 18 18.26 -8.39 -37.03
CA SER A 18 19.25 -7.49 -36.41
C SER A 18 19.93 -6.64 -37.46
N VAL A 19 20.28 -7.23 -38.61
CA VAL A 19 20.83 -6.51 -39.75
C VAL A 19 19.82 -5.54 -40.33
N ASP A 20 18.57 -5.97 -40.53
CA ASP A 20 17.47 -5.12 -41.04
C ASP A 20 17.30 -3.87 -40.18
N TYR A 21 17.27 -4.04 -38.86
CA TYR A 21 17.08 -2.92 -37.93
C TYR A 21 18.26 -1.95 -37.93
N ILE A 22 19.50 -2.47 -37.88
CA ILE A 22 20.70 -1.61 -37.93
C ILE A 22 20.76 -0.86 -39.27
N GLU A 23 20.46 -1.54 -40.39
CA GLU A 23 20.38 -0.91 -41.71
C GLU A 23 19.32 0.18 -41.75
N GLU A 24 18.12 -0.10 -41.23
CA GLU A 24 17.02 0.87 -41.19
C GLU A 24 17.41 2.12 -40.39
N CYS A 25 18.05 1.96 -39.23
CA CYS A 25 18.56 3.08 -38.45
C CYS A 25 19.57 3.93 -39.24
N ILE A 26 20.53 3.27 -39.91
CA ILE A 26 21.55 3.97 -40.71
C ILE A 26 20.90 4.70 -41.90
N LEU A 27 20.04 4.02 -42.66
CA LEU A 27 19.40 4.59 -43.84
C LEU A 27 18.46 5.74 -43.47
N LYS A 28 17.65 5.59 -42.41
CA LYS A 28 16.79 6.68 -41.90
C LYS A 28 17.61 7.93 -41.58
N PHE A 29 18.79 7.75 -40.99
CA PHE A 29 19.68 8.85 -40.70
C PHE A 29 20.30 9.45 -41.97
N GLN A 30 20.78 8.62 -42.89
CA GLN A 30 21.47 9.05 -44.10
C GLN A 30 20.55 9.69 -45.15
N HIS A 31 19.24 9.37 -45.11
CA HIS A 31 18.22 9.99 -45.96
C HIS A 31 18.03 11.48 -45.67
N ASP A 32 18.36 11.92 -44.46
CA ASP A 32 18.44 13.33 -44.13
C ASP A 32 19.81 13.88 -44.60
N LYS A 33 19.79 14.64 -45.70
CA LYS A 33 21.00 15.20 -46.31
C LYS A 33 21.66 16.28 -45.44
N GLU A 34 20.96 16.82 -44.43
CA GLU A 34 21.49 17.83 -43.50
C GLU A 34 22.12 17.21 -42.25
N ARG A 35 21.88 15.93 -41.97
CA ARG A 35 22.49 15.21 -40.85
C ARG A 35 23.94 14.79 -41.16
N GLY A 36 24.80 14.79 -40.13
CA GLY A 36 26.23 14.46 -40.21
C GLY A 36 26.53 12.99 -40.51
N SER A 37 27.39 12.37 -39.72
CA SER A 37 27.73 10.95 -39.84
C SER A 37 27.01 10.10 -38.79
N PHE A 38 26.62 8.87 -39.15
CA PHE A 38 25.97 7.94 -38.23
C PHE A 38 27.02 7.28 -37.32
N VAL A 39 26.78 7.25 -36.01
CA VAL A 39 27.72 6.70 -35.03
C VAL A 39 27.14 5.44 -34.40
N LEU A 40 27.79 4.30 -34.65
CA LEU A 40 27.39 2.97 -34.21
C LEU A 40 28.34 2.40 -33.14
N GLY A 41 27.83 2.15 -31.94
CA GLY A 41 28.54 1.45 -30.88
C GLY A 41 28.24 -0.05 -30.89
N LEU A 42 29.27 -0.88 -30.89
CA LEU A 42 29.15 -2.34 -30.91
C LEU A 42 29.66 -2.98 -29.62
N ALA A 43 28.86 -3.83 -28.98
CA ALA A 43 29.35 -4.67 -27.88
C ALA A 43 29.81 -6.03 -28.40
N GLY A 44 30.95 -6.50 -27.90
CA GLY A 44 31.38 -7.88 -28.15
C GLY A 44 30.45 -8.91 -27.51
N ALA A 45 30.37 -10.10 -28.10
CA ALA A 45 29.57 -11.21 -27.56
C ALA A 45 30.43 -12.18 -26.73
N ASN A 46 29.81 -12.86 -25.75
CA ASN A 46 30.49 -13.86 -24.93
C ASN A 46 30.61 -15.21 -25.65
N GLY A 47 31.83 -15.74 -25.75
CA GLY A 47 32.14 -17.04 -26.35
C GLY A 47 32.43 -16.99 -27.86
N ARG A 48 33.27 -17.89 -28.37
CA ARG A 48 33.69 -17.93 -29.79
C ARG A 48 32.51 -18.00 -30.76
N ILE A 49 31.48 -18.79 -30.44
CA ILE A 49 30.30 -19.00 -31.29
C ILE A 49 29.46 -17.72 -31.41
N ARG A 50 29.22 -16.98 -30.31
CA ARG A 50 28.42 -15.75 -30.37
C ARG A 50 29.19 -14.58 -30.99
N ARG A 51 30.51 -14.54 -30.84
CA ARG A 51 31.38 -13.56 -31.53
C ARG A 51 31.33 -13.72 -33.05
N ALA A 52 31.39 -14.95 -33.53
CA ALA A 52 31.21 -15.25 -34.95
C ALA A 52 29.86 -14.73 -35.47
N ARG A 53 28.77 -14.84 -34.69
CA ARG A 53 27.43 -14.38 -35.11
C ARG A 53 27.28 -12.87 -35.26
N LEU A 54 27.88 -12.07 -34.38
CA LEU A 54 27.87 -10.61 -34.52
C LEU A 54 28.71 -10.17 -35.74
N ALA A 55 29.87 -10.81 -35.92
CA ALA A 55 30.69 -10.65 -37.11
C ALA A 55 29.91 -11.02 -38.38
N ASP A 56 29.20 -12.13 -38.40
CA ASP A 56 28.36 -12.56 -39.53
C ASP A 56 27.23 -11.56 -39.82
N ALA A 57 26.56 -11.03 -38.79
CA ALA A 57 25.55 -10.00 -38.94
C ALA A 57 26.14 -8.73 -39.59
N LEU A 58 27.30 -8.26 -39.11
CA LEU A 58 27.96 -7.07 -39.67
C LEU A 58 28.46 -7.30 -41.10
N ALA A 59 28.99 -8.49 -41.40
CA ALA A 59 29.40 -8.85 -42.75
C ALA A 59 28.19 -8.91 -43.69
N CYS A 60 27.04 -9.41 -43.22
CA CYS A 60 25.78 -9.38 -43.96
C CYS A 60 25.27 -7.95 -44.18
N LEU A 61 25.33 -7.09 -43.15
CA LEU A 61 24.96 -5.67 -43.25
C LEU A 61 25.82 -4.94 -44.27
N ALA A 62 27.14 -5.09 -44.19
CA ALA A 62 28.10 -4.53 -45.14
C ALA A 62 27.90 -5.03 -46.58
N ALA A 63 27.41 -6.26 -46.74
CA ALA A 63 27.08 -6.83 -48.04
C ALA A 63 25.70 -6.40 -48.57
N ARG A 64 24.98 -5.47 -47.91
CA ARG A 64 23.77 -4.84 -48.48
C ARG A 64 24.12 -3.58 -49.27
N ARG A 65 23.28 -3.27 -50.27
CA ARG A 65 23.44 -2.08 -51.13
C ARG A 65 22.50 -1.01 -50.63
N GLY A 66 23.01 0.19 -50.33
CA GLY A 66 22.20 1.34 -49.95
C GLY A 66 22.81 2.16 -48.80
N VAL A 67 23.57 1.52 -47.91
CA VAL A 67 24.28 2.21 -46.83
C VAL A 67 25.51 2.92 -47.38
N ASP A 68 25.60 4.23 -47.14
CA ASP A 68 26.79 5.02 -47.42
C ASP A 68 27.79 4.87 -46.27
N TRP A 69 28.67 3.89 -46.39
CA TRP A 69 29.67 3.57 -45.36
C TRP A 69 30.70 4.68 -45.13
N ALA A 70 30.84 5.64 -46.05
CA ALA A 70 31.66 6.83 -45.85
C ALA A 70 31.04 7.83 -44.87
N ARG A 71 29.78 7.62 -44.44
CA ARG A 71 29.09 8.42 -43.42
C ARG A 71 28.74 7.60 -42.19
N VAL A 72 29.50 6.54 -41.88
CA VAL A 72 29.31 5.71 -40.69
C VAL A 72 30.61 5.64 -39.89
N TYR A 73 30.55 5.95 -38.60
CA TYR A 73 31.61 5.71 -37.61
C TYR A 73 31.23 4.54 -36.72
N VAL A 74 32.22 3.71 -36.37
CA VAL A 74 32.02 2.54 -35.51
C VAL A 74 32.98 2.59 -34.32
N PHE A 75 32.46 2.40 -33.11
CA PHE A 75 33.25 2.26 -31.88
C PHE A 75 32.83 1.03 -31.06
N LEU A 76 33.70 0.61 -30.13
CA LEU A 76 33.45 -0.53 -29.24
C LEU A 76 32.95 -0.13 -27.85
N VAL A 77 31.93 -0.85 -27.39
CA VAL A 77 31.31 -0.66 -26.07
C VAL A 77 32.06 -1.47 -25.00
N ASP A 78 32.62 -2.63 -25.37
CA ASP A 78 33.41 -3.50 -24.49
C ASP A 78 34.54 -4.23 -25.24
N GLU A 79 35.74 -4.20 -24.67
CA GLU A 79 36.90 -4.94 -25.14
C GLU A 79 37.64 -5.63 -23.98
N ARG A 80 38.23 -6.78 -24.26
CA ARG A 80 39.08 -7.53 -23.31
C ARG A 80 40.54 -7.18 -23.53
N TYR A 81 41.28 -6.99 -22.44
CA TYR A 81 42.67 -6.54 -22.47
C TYR A 81 43.64 -7.64 -22.06
N GLY A 82 44.69 -7.86 -22.86
CA GLY A 82 45.76 -8.82 -22.57
C GLY A 82 45.65 -10.17 -23.28
N PHE A 83 45.15 -10.20 -24.53
CA PHE A 83 45.25 -11.41 -25.36
C PHE A 83 46.67 -11.67 -25.84
N GLU A 84 47.02 -12.94 -26.02
CA GLU A 84 48.29 -13.34 -26.64
C GLU A 84 48.32 -13.09 -28.16
N ARG A 85 47.15 -13.00 -28.82
CA ARG A 85 46.98 -12.78 -30.26
C ARG A 85 45.91 -11.73 -30.53
N GLU A 86 46.16 -10.81 -31.48
CA GLU A 86 45.26 -9.71 -31.82
C GLU A 86 43.93 -10.20 -32.41
N GLU A 87 43.95 -11.33 -33.13
CA GLU A 87 42.76 -11.89 -33.81
C GLU A 87 41.69 -12.41 -32.84
N ASP A 88 42.01 -12.53 -31.55
CA ASP A 88 41.07 -12.92 -30.51
C ASP A 88 40.33 -11.71 -29.87
N SER A 89 40.71 -10.47 -30.21
CA SER A 89 40.04 -9.23 -29.77
C SER A 89 38.69 -9.00 -30.45
N ASN A 90 37.77 -8.29 -29.79
CA ASN A 90 36.49 -7.94 -30.42
C ASN A 90 36.70 -6.91 -31.55
N ALA A 91 37.67 -6.00 -31.39
CA ALA A 91 38.04 -4.96 -32.34
C ALA A 91 38.47 -5.55 -33.68
N TRP A 92 39.38 -6.53 -33.64
CA TRP A 92 39.87 -7.19 -34.84
C TRP A 92 38.74 -7.95 -35.55
N LEU A 93 37.93 -8.73 -34.81
CA LEU A 93 36.83 -9.52 -35.37
C LEU A 93 35.78 -8.65 -36.08
N ILE A 94 35.38 -7.54 -35.47
CA ILE A 94 34.40 -6.62 -36.07
C ILE A 94 34.98 -5.93 -37.31
N LYS A 95 36.23 -5.49 -37.24
CA LYS A 95 36.91 -4.84 -38.36
C LYS A 95 37.07 -5.79 -39.55
N ASP A 96 37.56 -7.00 -39.31
CA ASP A 96 37.73 -8.03 -40.34
C ASP A 96 36.39 -8.42 -40.99
N ALA A 97 35.34 -8.62 -40.19
CA ALA A 97 34.01 -8.97 -40.68
C ALA A 97 33.38 -7.88 -41.56
N LEU A 98 33.48 -6.61 -41.13
CA LEU A 98 32.94 -5.48 -41.89
C LEU A 98 33.67 -5.32 -43.22
N LEU A 99 35.01 -5.33 -43.21
CA LEU A 99 35.82 -5.18 -44.43
C LEU A 99 35.59 -6.33 -45.42
N LYS A 100 35.48 -7.58 -44.94
CA LYS A 100 35.13 -8.73 -45.78
C LYS A 100 33.73 -8.62 -46.39
N GLY A 101 32.77 -8.08 -45.65
CA GLY A 101 31.42 -7.82 -46.17
C GLY A 101 31.40 -6.77 -47.27
N LEU A 102 32.09 -5.64 -47.06
CA LEU A 102 32.13 -4.52 -48.01
C LEU A 102 32.84 -4.87 -49.31
N ALA A 103 33.90 -5.67 -49.24
CA ALA A 103 34.62 -6.17 -50.41
C ALA A 103 33.70 -6.92 -51.39
N LYS A 104 32.63 -7.57 -50.92
CA LYS A 104 31.66 -8.28 -51.77
C LYS A 104 30.82 -7.35 -52.66
N ASN A 105 30.68 -6.08 -52.28
CA ASN A 105 29.90 -5.08 -53.02
C ASN A 105 30.76 -3.94 -53.60
N GLY A 106 32.08 -4.01 -53.45
CA GLY A 106 33.00 -2.97 -53.93
C GLY A 106 32.94 -1.65 -53.16
N ALA A 107 32.36 -1.65 -51.95
CA ALA A 107 32.36 -0.50 -51.05
C ALA A 107 33.65 -0.45 -50.22
N SER A 108 34.08 0.74 -49.81
CA SER A 108 35.20 0.93 -48.88
C SER A 108 34.71 1.58 -47.58
N PHE A 109 35.42 1.33 -46.48
CA PHE A 109 35.18 1.98 -45.19
C PHE A 109 36.43 2.79 -44.81
N PRO A 110 36.31 4.10 -44.52
CA PRO A 110 37.46 4.90 -44.11
C PRO A 110 38.12 4.36 -42.85
N ALA A 111 39.44 4.25 -42.83
CA ALA A 111 40.15 3.64 -41.71
C ALA A 111 39.99 4.46 -40.41
N GLU A 112 39.92 5.78 -40.56
CA GLU A 112 39.67 6.77 -39.52
C GLU A 112 38.27 6.66 -38.88
N HIS A 113 37.34 5.94 -39.51
CA HIS A 113 36.00 5.73 -38.98
C HIS A 113 35.91 4.54 -38.01
N PHE A 114 36.99 3.77 -37.87
CA PHE A 114 37.14 2.77 -36.81
C PHE A 114 37.75 3.43 -35.57
N VAL A 115 36.90 3.81 -34.62
CA VAL A 115 37.34 4.33 -33.31
C VAL A 115 37.37 3.18 -32.33
N MET A 116 38.49 2.45 -32.26
CA MET A 116 38.67 1.22 -31.48
C MET A 116 39.80 1.37 -30.44
N PRO A 117 39.74 0.65 -29.30
CA PRO A 117 40.85 0.64 -28.34
C PRO A 117 42.05 -0.11 -28.92
N ASP A 118 43.25 0.48 -28.75
CA ASP A 118 44.50 -0.19 -29.10
C ASP A 118 45.02 -0.98 -27.91
N THR A 119 44.71 -2.27 -27.88
CA THR A 119 45.09 -3.16 -26.77
C THR A 119 46.59 -3.47 -26.70
N SER A 120 47.40 -3.00 -27.66
CA SER A 120 48.85 -3.09 -27.58
C SER A 120 49.47 -2.06 -26.62
N ILE A 121 48.74 -0.98 -26.31
CA ILE A 121 49.18 0.06 -25.37
C ILE A 121 49.16 -0.49 -23.94
N SER A 122 50.28 -0.40 -23.23
CA SER A 122 50.44 -0.87 -21.84
C SER A 122 50.95 0.26 -20.93
N PRO A 123 50.43 0.37 -19.68
CA PRO A 123 49.43 -0.49 -19.03
C PRO A 123 47.99 -0.17 -19.49
N ILE A 124 47.00 -0.97 -19.07
CA ILE A 124 45.60 -0.85 -19.53
C ILE A 124 45.01 0.55 -19.32
N GLU A 125 45.47 1.27 -18.30
CA GLU A 125 45.04 2.63 -18.00
C GLU A 125 45.46 3.62 -19.10
N ALA A 126 46.63 3.41 -19.73
CA ALA A 126 47.08 4.22 -20.86
C ALA A 126 46.26 3.91 -22.13
N CYS A 127 45.94 2.63 -22.36
CA CYS A 127 45.00 2.22 -23.42
C CYS A 127 43.61 2.85 -23.22
N ALA A 128 43.10 2.84 -21.99
CA ALA A 128 41.80 3.43 -21.65
C ALA A 128 41.77 4.94 -21.85
N ALA A 129 42.85 5.64 -21.47
CA ALA A 129 42.98 7.08 -21.64
C ALA A 129 43.01 7.47 -23.14
N ASP A 130 43.86 6.81 -23.94
CA ASP A 130 43.92 7.04 -25.39
C ASP A 130 42.57 6.76 -26.07
N TYR A 131 41.93 5.63 -25.74
CA TYR A 131 40.64 5.29 -26.31
C TYR A 131 39.54 6.28 -25.90
N LYS A 132 39.55 6.71 -24.63
CA LYS A 132 38.62 7.72 -24.12
C LYS A 132 38.73 9.03 -24.89
N ASP A 133 39.93 9.52 -25.15
CA ASP A 133 40.13 10.81 -25.82
C ASP A 133 39.64 10.75 -27.28
N LYS A 134 39.95 9.65 -27.98
CA LYS A 134 39.44 9.39 -29.34
C LYS A 134 37.91 9.29 -29.37
N LEU A 135 37.30 8.58 -28.41
CA LEU A 135 35.85 8.42 -28.33
C LEU A 135 35.15 9.74 -27.99
N LEU A 136 35.69 10.54 -27.05
CA LEU A 136 35.09 11.82 -26.70
C LEU A 136 35.15 12.81 -27.87
N ALA A 137 36.27 12.86 -28.60
CA ALA A 137 36.38 13.70 -29.80
C ALA A 137 35.30 13.34 -30.83
N LEU A 138 35.09 12.05 -31.11
CA LEU A 138 34.03 11.59 -32.01
C LEU A 138 32.63 12.00 -31.51
N LEU A 139 32.33 11.74 -30.23
CA LEU A 139 31.00 11.99 -29.67
C LEU A 139 30.69 13.48 -29.49
N GLU A 140 31.71 14.33 -29.35
CA GLU A 140 31.54 15.78 -29.37
C GLU A 140 31.27 16.29 -30.79
N GLN A 141 32.02 15.78 -31.78
CA GLN A 141 31.83 16.14 -33.18
C GLN A 141 30.45 15.75 -33.71
N GLU A 142 30.04 14.50 -33.47
CA GLU A 142 28.79 13.95 -34.02
C GLU A 142 27.62 14.02 -33.02
N GLN A 143 27.78 14.76 -31.92
CA GLN A 143 26.75 14.99 -30.88
C GLN A 143 26.22 13.74 -30.16
N GLY A 144 26.90 12.60 -30.29
CA GLY A 144 26.64 11.38 -29.52
C GLY A 144 26.50 10.11 -30.37
N PRO A 145 26.25 8.96 -29.74
CA PRO A 145 25.97 7.73 -30.45
C PRO A 145 24.55 7.75 -31.04
N HIS A 146 24.38 7.21 -32.24
CA HIS A 146 23.05 7.07 -32.86
C HIS A 146 22.44 5.70 -32.55
N LEU A 147 23.27 4.66 -32.53
CA LEU A 147 22.84 3.32 -32.13
C LEU A 147 23.94 2.65 -31.31
N ILE A 148 23.59 2.04 -30.19
CA ILE A 148 24.48 1.17 -29.42
C ILE A 148 23.87 -0.23 -29.33
N THR A 149 24.65 -1.26 -29.66
CA THR A 149 24.26 -2.65 -29.45
C THR A 149 24.91 -3.19 -28.17
N LEU A 150 24.15 -3.91 -27.35
CA LEU A 150 24.58 -4.54 -26.09
C LEU A 150 24.23 -6.02 -26.09
N ALA A 151 25.01 -6.84 -25.40
CA ALA A 151 24.72 -8.26 -25.21
C ALA A 151 24.62 -8.62 -23.72
N LEU A 152 23.65 -9.46 -23.35
CA LEU A 152 23.46 -10.01 -22.00
C LEU A 152 24.10 -11.40 -21.86
N GLY A 153 25.06 -11.53 -20.94
CA GLY A 153 25.58 -12.81 -20.45
C GLY A 153 24.59 -13.56 -19.55
N GLN A 154 24.79 -14.87 -19.38
CA GLN A 154 23.99 -15.72 -18.49
C GLN A 154 24.16 -15.39 -17.00
N ASP A 155 25.28 -14.76 -16.66
CA ASP A 155 25.69 -14.27 -15.35
C ASP A 155 25.17 -12.86 -15.02
N LEU A 156 24.17 -12.36 -15.76
CA LEU A 156 23.70 -10.96 -15.70
C LEU A 156 24.74 -9.93 -16.16
N HIS A 157 25.91 -10.37 -16.67
CA HIS A 157 26.94 -9.46 -17.14
C HIS A 157 26.50 -8.90 -18.49
N ILE A 158 26.02 -7.66 -18.46
CA ILE A 158 25.97 -6.84 -19.68
C ILE A 158 27.40 -6.43 -19.91
N ALA A 159 27.92 -6.58 -21.13
CA ALA A 159 29.31 -6.28 -21.45
C ALA A 159 29.77 -4.86 -21.03
N SER A 160 28.89 -3.97 -20.54
CA SER A 160 29.28 -2.64 -20.07
C SER A 160 28.43 -2.11 -18.90
N VAL A 161 27.76 -2.97 -18.14
CA VAL A 161 27.02 -2.54 -16.93
C VAL A 161 27.45 -3.41 -15.74
N PHE A 162 28.68 -3.16 -15.31
CA PHE A 162 29.32 -3.54 -14.05
C PHE A 162 29.29 -5.03 -13.66
N PRO A 163 30.47 -5.69 -13.50
CA PRO A 163 30.48 -6.97 -12.82
C PRO A 163 29.88 -6.76 -11.42
N GLU A 164 28.90 -7.60 -11.06
CA GLU A 164 28.22 -7.55 -9.76
C GLU A 164 27.32 -6.33 -9.54
N TRP A 165 26.65 -5.76 -10.57
CA TRP A 165 25.76 -4.59 -10.41
C TRP A 165 24.71 -4.69 -9.27
N TYR A 166 24.29 -5.90 -8.89
CA TYR A 166 23.37 -6.16 -7.77
C TYR A 166 24.05 -6.32 -6.40
N GLN A 167 25.39 -6.37 -6.36
CA GLN A 167 26.23 -6.47 -5.17
C GLN A 167 27.26 -5.31 -5.07
N ALA A 168 27.33 -4.43 -6.07
CA ALA A 168 28.31 -3.36 -6.14
C ALA A 168 28.14 -2.38 -4.97
N SER A 169 29.25 -2.07 -4.30
CA SER A 169 29.26 -1.09 -3.21
C SER A 169 28.84 0.30 -3.72
N PRO A 170 28.28 1.17 -2.87
CA PRO A 170 27.90 2.54 -3.23
C PRO A 170 29.05 3.35 -3.89
N GLU A 171 30.30 3.04 -3.55
CA GLU A 171 31.49 3.69 -4.12
C GLU A 171 31.73 3.32 -5.58
N ARG A 172 31.56 2.04 -5.93
CA ARG A 172 31.65 1.56 -7.33
C ARG A 172 30.51 2.15 -8.18
N TRP A 173 29.32 2.29 -7.61
CA TRP A 173 28.18 2.99 -8.25
C TRP A 173 28.44 4.49 -8.43
N ALA A 174 29.11 5.14 -7.49
CA ALA A 174 29.51 6.53 -7.64
C ALA A 174 30.57 6.70 -8.74
N GLU A 175 31.53 5.78 -8.86
CA GLU A 175 32.56 5.81 -9.91
C GLU A 175 31.97 5.55 -11.30
N ALA A 176 31.06 4.58 -11.42
CA ALA A 176 30.26 4.26 -12.60
C ALA A 176 29.50 5.46 -13.21
N THR A 177 29.12 6.41 -12.36
CA THR A 177 28.25 7.55 -12.68
C THR A 177 28.99 8.90 -12.63
N ARG A 178 30.30 8.91 -12.28
CA ARG A 178 31.13 10.13 -12.21
C ARG A 178 31.30 10.79 -13.58
N LYS A 179 31.32 12.14 -13.56
CA LYS A 179 31.33 12.99 -14.77
C LYS A 179 32.58 12.85 -15.66
N SER A 180 33.69 12.32 -15.18
CA SER A 180 35.02 12.50 -15.78
C SER A 180 35.63 11.31 -16.53
N VAL A 181 34.97 10.14 -16.62
CA VAL A 181 35.59 8.93 -17.19
C VAL A 181 34.68 8.28 -18.24
N GLY A 182 34.94 8.49 -19.54
CA GLY A 182 34.15 7.92 -20.64
C GLY A 182 34.37 6.43 -20.89
N VAL A 183 35.56 5.90 -20.51
CA VAL A 183 35.97 4.50 -20.64
C VAL A 183 36.52 4.03 -19.29
N LEU A 184 36.03 2.90 -18.79
CA LEU A 184 36.37 2.31 -17.50
C LEU A 184 37.25 1.07 -17.69
N CYS A 185 38.28 0.95 -16.85
CA CYS A 185 39.00 -0.30 -16.68
C CYS A 185 38.28 -1.14 -15.61
N THR A 186 37.90 -2.37 -15.94
CA THR A 186 37.26 -3.29 -14.99
C THR A 186 38.00 -4.62 -14.94
N GLU A 187 37.91 -5.31 -13.81
CA GLU A 187 38.45 -6.64 -13.63
C GLU A 187 37.33 -7.60 -13.19
N THR A 188 37.30 -8.80 -13.76
CA THR A 188 36.30 -9.83 -13.46
C THR A 188 36.96 -11.16 -13.11
N SER A 189 36.41 -11.85 -12.10
CA SER A 189 36.85 -13.17 -11.66
C SER A 189 36.21 -14.32 -12.46
N VAL A 190 35.23 -14.01 -13.31
CA VAL A 190 34.36 -15.00 -13.98
C VAL A 190 34.98 -15.53 -15.27
N PHE A 191 35.87 -14.77 -15.92
CA PHE A 191 36.45 -15.12 -17.22
C PHE A 191 37.98 -15.27 -17.15
N GLU A 192 38.52 -16.03 -18.11
CA GLU A 192 39.96 -16.30 -18.23
C GLU A 192 40.78 -15.02 -18.46
N VAL A 193 40.31 -14.14 -19.36
CA VAL A 193 40.85 -12.79 -19.52
C VAL A 193 40.07 -11.85 -18.60
N ARG A 194 40.71 -11.47 -17.49
CA ARG A 194 40.06 -10.77 -16.37
C ARG A 194 39.92 -9.27 -16.59
N ARG A 195 40.85 -8.63 -17.31
CA ARG A 195 40.88 -7.17 -17.47
C ARG A 195 40.09 -6.74 -18.72
N ARG A 196 39.28 -5.69 -18.56
CA ARG A 196 38.36 -5.17 -19.59
C ARG A 196 38.37 -3.66 -19.67
N LEU A 197 38.11 -3.15 -20.87
CA LEU A 197 37.83 -1.76 -21.18
C LEU A 197 36.36 -1.66 -21.56
N SER A 198 35.55 -0.94 -20.79
CA SER A 198 34.13 -0.78 -21.05
C SER A 198 33.72 0.68 -21.07
N VAL A 199 32.89 1.05 -22.02
CA VAL A 199 32.32 2.41 -22.10
C VAL A 199 31.35 2.61 -20.93
N ASN A 200 31.40 3.78 -20.29
CA ASN A 200 30.60 4.03 -19.10
C ASN A 200 29.09 4.20 -19.40
N LEU A 201 28.27 4.13 -18.35
CA LEU A 201 26.81 4.23 -18.46
C LEU A 201 26.35 5.57 -19.06
N ARG A 202 27.12 6.64 -18.91
CA ARG A 202 26.76 7.97 -19.41
C ARG A 202 26.83 8.03 -20.93
N VAL A 203 27.85 7.45 -21.55
CA VAL A 203 27.95 7.36 -23.02
C VAL A 203 26.83 6.48 -23.55
N ILE A 204 26.54 5.36 -22.89
CA ILE A 204 25.43 4.47 -23.28
C ILE A 204 24.09 5.22 -23.24
N ARG A 205 23.83 6.00 -22.19
CA ARG A 205 22.60 6.80 -22.03
C ARG A 205 22.45 7.94 -23.05
N LYS A 206 23.52 8.36 -23.72
CA LYS A 206 23.46 9.38 -24.78
C LYS A 206 23.05 8.80 -26.13
N ALA A 207 23.02 7.49 -26.29
CA ALA A 207 22.65 6.89 -27.56
C ALA A 207 21.19 7.20 -27.92
N GLU A 208 20.93 7.59 -29.17
CA GLU A 208 19.55 7.77 -29.65
C GLU A 208 18.77 6.45 -29.56
N ASN A 209 19.45 5.35 -29.92
CA ASN A 209 18.89 4.00 -29.89
C ASN A 209 19.83 3.03 -29.15
N ILE A 210 19.26 2.15 -28.33
CA ILE A 210 19.99 1.05 -27.68
C ILE A 210 19.31 -0.27 -28.05
N MET A 211 20.04 -1.13 -28.74
CA MET A 211 19.61 -2.49 -29.08
C MET A 211 20.25 -3.49 -28.12
N ILE A 212 19.46 -4.36 -27.52
CA ILE A 212 19.96 -5.34 -26.54
C ILE A 212 19.64 -6.75 -27.00
N PHE A 213 20.67 -7.58 -27.14
CA PHE A 213 20.54 -8.99 -27.48
C PHE A 213 20.29 -9.83 -26.21
N ILE A 214 19.11 -10.47 -26.16
CA ILE A 214 18.65 -11.35 -25.06
C ILE A 214 18.53 -12.78 -25.62
N GLY A 215 19.07 -13.77 -24.90
CA GLY A 215 19.02 -15.18 -25.29
C GLY A 215 18.21 -16.02 -24.30
N ASP A 216 18.07 -17.32 -24.59
CA ASP A 216 17.36 -18.25 -23.71
C ASP A 216 17.97 -18.28 -22.30
N GLY A 217 17.13 -18.09 -21.29
CA GLY A 217 17.52 -18.05 -19.87
C GLY A 217 17.94 -16.68 -19.33
N THR A 218 18.04 -15.62 -20.17
CA THR A 218 18.42 -14.26 -19.71
C THR A 218 17.23 -13.29 -19.58
N GLU A 219 16.00 -13.79 -19.58
CA GLU A 219 14.78 -12.97 -19.49
C GLU A 219 14.49 -12.47 -18.06
N GLU A 220 14.76 -13.31 -17.05
CA GLU A 220 14.69 -12.92 -15.64
C GLU A 220 15.77 -11.89 -15.30
N ALA A 221 16.94 -12.04 -15.93
CA ALA A 221 18.07 -11.14 -15.86
C ALA A 221 17.74 -9.74 -16.40
N TRP A 222 17.15 -9.68 -17.59
CA TRP A 222 16.68 -8.44 -18.18
C TRP A 222 15.60 -7.76 -17.33
N THR A 223 14.69 -8.52 -16.72
CA THR A 223 13.64 -7.98 -15.85
C THR A 223 14.22 -7.24 -14.64
N ARG A 224 15.33 -7.73 -14.08
CA ARG A 224 16.03 -7.09 -12.96
C ARG A 224 16.76 -5.81 -13.41
N VAL A 225 17.46 -5.85 -14.54
CA VAL A 225 18.16 -4.67 -15.10
C VAL A 225 17.18 -3.56 -15.49
N LYS A 226 16.05 -3.93 -16.13
CA LYS A 226 14.99 -2.99 -16.49
C LYS A 226 14.45 -2.24 -15.28
N ARG A 227 14.27 -2.93 -14.14
CA ARG A 227 13.81 -2.33 -12.88
C ARG A 227 14.78 -1.25 -12.36
N ALA A 228 16.09 -1.49 -12.49
CA ALA A 228 17.12 -0.53 -12.07
C ALA A 228 17.19 0.70 -13.01
N PHE A 229 17.03 0.52 -14.32
CA PHE A 229 16.94 1.64 -15.27
C PHE A 229 15.67 2.49 -15.09
N ASP A 230 14.58 1.88 -14.60
CA ASP A 230 13.31 2.55 -14.33
C ASP A 230 13.28 3.29 -12.97
N GLU A 231 14.05 2.84 -11.97
CA GLU A 231 14.11 3.46 -10.62
C GLU A 231 15.01 4.73 -10.56
N ASP A 232 15.96 4.92 -11.48
CA ASP A 232 16.96 6.02 -11.46
C ASP A 232 16.60 7.28 -12.27
N ARG A 233 15.30 7.52 -12.52
CA ARG A 233 14.79 8.82 -13.01
C ARG A 233 14.38 9.77 -11.87
N PHE A 234 15.28 9.92 -10.89
CA PHE A 234 15.43 11.16 -10.09
C PHE A 234 16.61 11.92 -10.72
N ALA A 235 16.41 12.87 -11.61
CA ALA A 235 16.06 14.23 -11.23
C ALA A 235 15.58 14.99 -12.48
N GLU A 236 14.69 15.94 -12.23
CA GLU A 236 14.15 16.93 -13.16
C GLU A 236 12.92 16.55 -13.99
N ARG A 237 11.80 17.11 -13.48
CA ARG A 237 10.68 17.71 -14.21
C ARG A 237 9.55 16.79 -14.69
N LYS A 238 8.63 16.64 -13.73
CA LYS A 238 7.16 16.55 -13.83
C LYS A 238 6.56 17.29 -15.04
N THR A 239 5.34 16.86 -15.39
CA THR A 239 4.33 17.39 -16.33
C THR A 239 4.39 16.80 -17.73
N LYS A 240 3.33 16.32 -18.37
CA LYS A 240 1.85 16.33 -18.19
C LYS A 240 1.34 15.16 -19.07
N ARG A 241 0.42 14.30 -18.62
CA ARG A 241 -1.04 14.46 -18.50
C ARG A 241 -1.79 14.37 -19.85
N ALA A 242 -2.70 13.38 -19.91
CA ALA A 242 -3.92 13.27 -20.75
C ALA A 242 -3.67 12.89 -22.24
N ARG A 243 -4.48 12.07 -22.93
CA ARG A 243 -5.93 11.80 -22.82
C ARG A 243 -6.34 10.65 -23.77
N ARG A 244 -7.31 9.85 -23.31
CA ARG A 244 -8.48 9.25 -24.00
C ARG A 244 -8.33 8.39 -25.27
N THR A 245 -8.77 7.14 -25.09
CA THR A 245 -9.84 6.40 -25.80
C THR A 245 -9.93 6.53 -27.32
N ILE A 246 -9.84 5.39 -28.01
CA ILE A 246 -10.66 4.98 -29.17
C ILE A 246 -10.43 3.46 -29.36
N GLU A 247 -11.51 2.69 -29.45
CA GLU A 247 -11.51 1.30 -29.97
C GLU A 247 -10.83 1.27 -31.34
N PRO A 248 -10.17 0.17 -31.73
CA PRO A 248 -10.48 -0.25 -33.09
C PRO A 248 -10.46 -1.77 -33.28
N SER A 249 -11.58 -2.29 -33.78
CA SER A 249 -11.49 -3.06 -35.01
C SER A 249 -10.67 -2.26 -36.02
N SER A 250 -9.69 -2.91 -36.65
CA SER A 250 -8.83 -2.45 -37.75
C SER A 250 -7.52 -1.72 -37.40
N VAL A 251 -6.55 -2.00 -38.26
CA VAL A 251 -5.13 -1.64 -38.27
C VAL A 251 -4.91 -0.14 -38.06
N MET A 252 -3.91 0.25 -37.24
CA MET A 252 -3.36 1.61 -37.26
C MET A 252 -1.84 1.64 -37.13
N LEU A 253 -1.22 2.28 -38.13
CA LEU A 253 0.17 2.74 -38.16
C LEU A 253 0.25 4.11 -37.47
N SER A 254 1.31 4.36 -36.70
CA SER A 254 1.73 5.71 -36.31
C SER A 254 3.17 5.96 -36.75
N VAL A 255 3.35 7.02 -37.51
CA VAL A 255 4.58 7.39 -38.23
C VAL A 255 5.57 8.14 -37.32
N GLU A 256 5.24 8.36 -36.03
CA GLU A 256 6.00 9.25 -35.13
C GLU A 256 6.90 8.54 -34.09
N THR A 257 6.74 7.23 -33.84
CA THR A 257 7.47 6.57 -32.72
C THR A 257 8.11 5.21 -33.03
N GLY A 258 7.98 4.71 -34.27
CA GLY A 258 8.80 3.59 -34.77
C GLY A 258 8.86 2.29 -33.94
N VAL A 259 7.80 1.86 -33.25
CA VAL A 259 7.79 0.58 -32.49
C VAL A 259 6.47 -0.18 -32.64
N MET A 260 6.52 -1.50 -32.91
CA MET A 260 5.37 -2.41 -33.17
C MET A 260 5.51 -3.77 -32.43
N MET A 261 4.41 -4.40 -31.96
CA MET A 261 4.41 -5.78 -31.39
C MET A 261 3.12 -6.59 -31.68
N VAL A 262 3.26 -7.91 -31.93
CA VAL A 262 2.18 -8.93 -32.13
C VAL A 262 2.54 -10.27 -31.43
N HIS A 263 1.55 -11.00 -30.89
CA HIS A 263 1.68 -12.28 -30.15
C HIS A 263 1.49 -13.55 -31.00
N ALA A 264 2.14 -14.67 -30.61
CA ALA A 264 1.79 -16.04 -31.03
C ALA A 264 1.53 -16.96 -29.81
N LYS A 265 0.52 -17.84 -29.91
CA LYS A 265 -0.03 -18.67 -28.82
C LYS A 265 0.65 -20.04 -28.70
N GLY A 266 0.97 -20.46 -27.48
CA GLY A 266 1.33 -21.85 -27.14
C GLY A 266 1.05 -22.20 -25.67
N ARG A 267 -0.05 -22.95 -25.46
CA ARG A 267 -0.53 -23.73 -24.29
C ARG A 267 -0.19 -23.29 -22.85
N LYS A 268 -1.21 -22.65 -22.25
CA LYS A 268 -1.67 -22.62 -20.84
C LYS A 268 -0.70 -23.14 -19.76
N ALA A 269 0.34 -22.37 -19.48
CA ALA A 269 0.66 -22.07 -18.08
C ALA A 269 -0.18 -20.84 -17.70
N VAL A 270 -0.84 -20.88 -16.55
CA VAL A 270 -1.52 -19.71 -15.98
C VAL A 270 -0.46 -18.63 -15.82
N GLN A 271 -0.52 -17.57 -16.64
CA GLN A 271 0.44 -16.47 -16.59
C GLN A 271 0.43 -15.89 -15.17
N PRO A 272 1.59 -15.72 -14.51
CA PRO A 272 1.67 -14.84 -13.36
C PRO A 272 1.40 -13.44 -13.90
N GLU A 273 0.25 -12.94 -13.49
CA GLU A 273 -0.34 -11.66 -13.86
C GLU A 273 0.74 -10.56 -13.70
N PRO A 274 0.97 -9.69 -14.70
CA PRO A 274 2.13 -8.79 -14.75
C PRO A 274 2.32 -8.01 -13.44
N PRO A 275 3.57 -7.78 -12.99
CA PRO A 275 3.81 -6.97 -11.82
C PRO A 275 3.23 -5.57 -12.13
N PRO A 276 2.41 -5.06 -11.22
CA PRO A 276 1.64 -3.85 -11.45
C PRO A 276 2.53 -2.68 -11.83
N ALA A 277 2.13 -1.92 -12.86
CA ALA A 277 2.93 -0.92 -13.57
C ALA A 277 3.36 0.30 -12.72
N SER A 278 2.89 0.36 -11.48
CA SER A 278 3.23 1.40 -10.52
C SER A 278 3.10 0.88 -9.09
N PRO A 279 3.72 1.55 -8.10
CA PRO A 279 3.45 1.31 -6.68
C PRO A 279 1.96 1.42 -6.34
N LEU A 280 1.21 2.25 -7.07
CA LEU A 280 -0.26 2.29 -7.00
C LEU A 280 -0.87 0.99 -7.47
N ASP A 281 -0.50 0.50 -8.65
CA ASP A 281 -1.04 -0.75 -9.18
C ASP A 281 -0.69 -1.93 -8.25
N TYR A 282 0.42 -1.87 -7.51
CA TYR A 282 0.82 -2.89 -6.52
C TYR A 282 -0.08 -2.86 -5.30
N ILE A 283 -0.41 -1.66 -4.81
CA ILE A 283 -1.41 -1.48 -3.78
C ILE A 283 -2.77 -1.94 -4.30
N LEU A 284 -3.18 -1.57 -5.51
CA LEU A 284 -4.49 -1.94 -6.09
C LEU A 284 -4.64 -3.44 -6.38
N LYS A 285 -3.55 -4.15 -6.68
CA LYS A 285 -3.55 -5.59 -6.97
C LYS A 285 -3.45 -6.48 -5.73
N TYR A 286 -2.81 -6.00 -4.67
CA TYR A 286 -2.52 -6.82 -3.47
C TYR A 286 -3.13 -6.28 -2.17
N SER A 287 -3.83 -5.14 -2.22
CA SER A 287 -4.71 -4.70 -1.13
C SER A 287 -6.18 -4.93 -1.51
N ASN A 288 -6.99 -5.45 -0.58
CA ASN A 288 -8.44 -5.59 -0.72
C ASN A 288 -9.15 -4.22 -0.68
N VAL A 289 -8.69 -3.26 -1.47
CA VAL A 289 -9.30 -1.94 -1.63
C VAL A 289 -9.96 -1.94 -3.00
N SER A 290 -11.28 -1.87 -3.02
CA SER A 290 -12.04 -1.60 -4.25
C SER A 290 -11.40 -0.42 -4.98
N VAL A 291 -10.89 -0.68 -6.19
CA VAL A 291 -10.34 0.36 -7.07
C VAL A 291 -11.50 1.24 -7.47
N VAL A 292 -11.77 2.30 -6.72
CA VAL A 292 -12.44 3.45 -7.29
C VAL A 292 -11.36 4.17 -8.09
N GLN A 293 -11.26 3.81 -9.37
CA GLN A 293 -10.54 4.62 -10.32
C GLN A 293 -11.21 6.00 -10.26
N LEU A 294 -10.61 6.95 -9.55
CA LEU A 294 -11.00 8.35 -9.67
C LEU A 294 -10.76 8.69 -11.14
N LYS A 295 -11.82 8.61 -11.96
CA LYS A 295 -11.85 9.25 -13.26
C LYS A 295 -11.23 10.62 -13.03
N ILE A 296 -10.22 10.98 -13.83
CA ILE A 296 -9.65 12.33 -13.79
C ILE A 296 -10.77 13.26 -14.25
N ASP A 297 -11.60 13.63 -13.29
CA ASP A 297 -12.70 14.52 -13.44
C ASP A 297 -12.09 15.91 -13.40
N LYS A 298 -12.02 16.51 -14.58
CA LYS A 298 -11.49 17.88 -14.74
C LYS A 298 -12.51 18.92 -14.26
N GLU A 299 -13.73 18.51 -13.98
CA GLU A 299 -14.87 19.34 -13.63
C GLU A 299 -15.16 19.36 -12.12
N THR A 300 -14.65 18.39 -11.36
CA THR A 300 -14.82 18.35 -9.90
C THR A 300 -13.61 18.89 -9.15
N HIS A 301 -13.86 19.66 -8.10
CA HIS A 301 -12.93 20.01 -7.03
C HIS A 301 -13.36 19.27 -5.76
N CYS A 302 -12.41 18.90 -4.89
CA CYS A 302 -12.72 18.36 -3.56
C CYS A 302 -11.91 19.08 -2.48
N SER A 303 -12.59 19.84 -1.63
CA SER A 303 -11.99 20.49 -0.48
C SER A 303 -12.17 19.64 0.77
N LEU A 304 -11.06 19.20 1.37
CA LEU A 304 -11.03 18.51 2.66
C LEU A 304 -10.74 19.54 3.75
N VAL A 305 -11.78 19.93 4.49
CA VAL A 305 -11.71 20.96 5.54
C VAL A 305 -11.66 20.26 6.89
N VAL A 306 -10.53 20.37 7.61
CA VAL A 306 -10.34 19.77 8.93
C VAL A 306 -10.52 20.86 9.99
N LEU A 307 -11.60 20.79 10.75
CA LEU A 307 -11.90 21.71 11.86
C LEU A 307 -11.31 21.16 13.16
N GLY A 308 -10.66 22.03 13.96
CA GLY A 308 -9.82 21.59 15.08
C GLY A 308 -8.45 21.09 14.61
N ALA A 309 -7.94 21.68 13.53
CA ALA A 309 -6.75 21.21 12.82
C ALA A 309 -5.48 21.18 13.68
N ALA A 310 -5.35 22.06 14.68
CA ALA A 310 -4.19 22.11 15.57
C ALA A 310 -4.26 21.10 16.73
N GLY A 311 -5.41 20.42 16.88
CA GLY A 311 -5.67 19.43 17.91
C GLY A 311 -4.91 18.11 17.74
N ASP A 312 -5.01 17.28 18.78
CA ASP A 312 -4.22 16.05 18.91
C ASP A 312 -4.60 14.96 17.90
N LEU A 313 -5.91 14.77 17.67
CA LEU A 313 -6.41 13.81 16.67
C LEU A 313 -5.97 14.19 15.26
N ALA A 314 -6.09 15.48 14.93
CA ALA A 314 -5.79 15.99 13.61
C ALA A 314 -4.32 15.73 13.22
N LYS A 315 -3.37 16.13 14.07
CA LYS A 315 -1.93 15.97 13.79
C LYS A 315 -1.44 14.53 13.86
N LYS A 316 -2.01 13.70 14.74
CA LYS A 316 -1.58 12.30 14.94
C LYS A 316 -2.22 11.32 13.97
N LYS A 317 -3.42 11.60 13.46
CA LYS A 317 -4.22 10.65 12.67
C LYS A 317 -4.83 11.24 11.41
N THR A 318 -5.58 12.34 11.49
CA THR A 318 -6.33 12.86 10.34
C THR A 318 -5.43 13.35 9.20
N PHE A 319 -4.51 14.28 9.47
CA PHE A 319 -3.59 14.79 8.45
C PHE A 319 -2.60 13.74 7.94
N PRO A 320 -1.98 12.89 8.78
CA PRO A 320 -1.20 11.75 8.29
C PRO A 320 -1.99 10.82 7.36
N SER A 321 -3.28 10.59 7.65
CA SER A 321 -4.14 9.77 6.79
C SER A 321 -4.43 10.45 5.44
N ILE A 322 -4.74 11.75 5.45
CA ILE A 322 -4.93 12.52 4.20
C ILE A 322 -3.63 12.54 3.39
N TYR A 323 -2.48 12.67 4.05
CA TYR A 323 -1.17 12.63 3.42
C TYR A 323 -0.91 11.26 2.78
N GLN A 324 -1.20 10.17 3.48
CA GLN A 324 -1.08 8.81 2.92
C GLN A 324 -2.01 8.59 1.72
N LEU A 325 -3.24 9.13 1.75
CA LEU A 325 -4.13 9.13 0.58
C LEU A 325 -3.54 9.93 -0.58
N LEU A 326 -2.81 11.02 -0.32
CA LEU A 326 -2.09 11.77 -1.36
C LEU A 326 -0.96 10.91 -1.96
N LEU A 327 -0.11 10.30 -1.12
CA LEU A 327 1.00 9.44 -1.54
C LEU A 327 0.49 8.27 -2.39
N GLY A 328 -0.60 7.64 -1.94
CA GLY A 328 -1.30 6.57 -2.66
C GLY A 328 -2.21 7.04 -3.81
N ARG A 329 -2.18 8.33 -4.16
CA ARG A 329 -2.99 8.96 -5.24
C ARG A 329 -4.49 8.62 -5.19
N PHE A 330 -5.01 8.40 -3.98
CA PHE A 330 -6.42 8.18 -3.69
C PHE A 330 -7.21 9.48 -3.47
N LEU A 331 -6.54 10.63 -3.45
CA LEU A 331 -7.19 11.94 -3.49
C LEU A 331 -7.43 12.40 -4.93
N PRO A 332 -8.56 13.08 -5.21
CA PRO A 332 -8.76 13.76 -6.49
C PRO A 332 -7.58 14.67 -6.84
N VAL A 333 -7.22 14.74 -8.13
CA VAL A 333 -6.07 15.55 -8.59
C VAL A 333 -6.24 17.04 -8.22
N SER A 334 -7.48 17.51 -8.22
CA SER A 334 -7.93 18.84 -7.83
C SER A 334 -8.39 18.88 -6.37
N SER A 335 -7.71 18.17 -5.45
CA SER A 335 -8.02 18.25 -4.02
C SER A 335 -7.29 19.40 -3.34
N ALA A 336 -7.98 20.12 -2.45
CA ALA A 336 -7.36 21.03 -1.49
C ALA A 336 -7.54 20.50 -0.08
N VAL A 337 -6.55 20.75 0.79
CA VAL A 337 -6.61 20.42 2.21
C VAL A 337 -6.58 21.73 2.98
N ILE A 338 -7.56 21.96 3.85
CA ILE A 338 -7.73 23.20 4.59
C ILE A 338 -7.79 22.86 6.07
N GLY A 339 -6.78 23.28 6.82
CA GLY A 339 -6.82 23.27 8.28
C GLY A 339 -7.58 24.49 8.79
N VAL A 340 -8.52 24.28 9.70
CA VAL A 340 -9.28 25.34 10.36
C VAL A 340 -9.20 25.15 11.86
N ASP A 341 -8.85 26.20 12.58
CA ASP A 341 -8.78 26.17 14.04
C ASP A 341 -9.27 27.50 14.63
N ASP A 342 -9.78 27.45 15.87
CA ASP A 342 -10.13 28.67 16.58
C ASP A 342 -8.86 29.22 17.24
N PRO A 343 -8.42 30.44 16.90
CA PRO A 343 -7.19 31.02 17.44
C PRO A 343 -7.20 31.17 18.98
N THR A 344 -8.38 31.08 19.62
CA THR A 344 -8.48 31.11 21.10
C THR A 344 -8.07 29.80 21.76
N PHE A 345 -8.22 28.66 21.08
CA PHE A 345 -7.81 27.36 21.63
C PHE A 345 -6.31 27.10 21.45
N HIS A 346 -5.75 27.55 20.33
CA HIS A 346 -4.33 27.34 19.99
C HIS A 346 -3.65 28.63 19.53
N PRO A 347 -3.39 29.58 20.46
CA PRO A 347 -2.80 30.88 20.11
C PRO A 347 -1.36 30.76 19.57
N ASP A 348 -0.69 29.62 19.79
CA ASP A 348 0.63 29.32 19.26
C ASP A 348 0.64 28.89 17.78
N VAL A 349 -0.53 28.84 17.13
CA VAL A 349 -0.68 28.51 15.71
C VAL A 349 -1.43 29.64 14.98
N PRO A 350 -0.80 30.82 14.78
CA PRO A 350 -1.47 31.99 14.20
C PRO A 350 -1.65 31.92 12.68
N ASP A 351 -0.81 31.16 11.99
CA ASP A 351 -0.75 31.15 10.53
C ASP A 351 -0.39 29.76 9.96
N ALA A 352 -0.35 29.67 8.63
CA ALA A 352 -0.09 28.44 7.91
C ALA A 352 1.33 27.89 8.09
N ASP A 353 2.33 28.73 8.32
CA ASP A 353 3.73 28.32 8.50
C ASP A 353 3.94 27.75 9.90
N ALA A 354 3.41 28.44 10.92
CA ALA A 354 3.38 27.92 12.29
C ALA A 354 2.60 26.60 12.37
N PHE A 355 1.46 26.49 11.68
CA PHE A 355 0.71 25.23 11.60
C PHE A 355 1.52 24.10 10.98
N TRP A 356 2.22 24.37 9.89
CA TRP A 356 3.07 23.37 9.23
C TRP A 356 4.21 22.90 10.12
N GLU A 357 5.05 23.82 10.58
CA GLU A 357 6.28 23.49 11.31
C GLU A 357 5.97 22.91 12.70
N ARG A 358 5.00 23.47 13.42
CA ARG A 358 4.73 23.10 14.83
C ARG A 358 3.75 21.95 14.97
N ARG A 359 2.85 21.71 14.01
CA ARG A 359 1.80 20.71 14.15
C ARG A 359 1.89 19.56 13.15
N LEU A 360 2.22 19.81 11.89
CA LEU A 360 2.13 18.77 10.85
C LEU A 360 3.46 18.09 10.54
N ARG A 361 4.47 18.87 10.19
CA ARG A 361 5.77 18.39 9.68
C ARG A 361 6.38 17.27 10.55
N PRO A 362 6.43 17.37 11.90
CA PRO A 362 7.03 16.30 12.74
C PRO A 362 6.30 14.95 12.69
N TYR A 363 5.02 14.94 12.30
CA TYR A 363 4.23 13.72 12.16
C TYR A 363 4.28 13.20 10.72
N LEU A 364 4.29 14.09 9.72
CA LEU A 364 4.35 13.71 8.32
C LEU A 364 5.74 13.21 7.88
N GLU A 365 6.83 13.72 8.47
CA GLU A 365 8.19 13.24 8.19
C GLU A 365 8.42 11.79 8.66
N LYS A 366 7.60 11.28 9.59
CA LYS A 366 7.66 9.88 10.03
C LYS A 366 7.05 8.92 9.00
N GLU A 367 6.19 9.44 8.15
CA GLU A 367 5.60 8.70 7.04
C GLU A 367 6.66 8.64 5.93
N LYS A 368 7.24 7.46 5.65
CA LYS A 368 8.36 7.18 4.73
C LYS A 368 8.22 7.82 3.33
N ALA A 369 8.38 9.13 3.22
CA ALA A 369 8.09 9.93 2.05
C ALA A 369 9.29 10.79 1.66
N THR A 370 9.34 11.25 0.41
CA THR A 370 10.43 12.11 -0.07
C THR A 370 10.16 13.58 0.25
N ALA A 371 11.19 14.42 0.12
CA ALA A 371 11.05 15.86 0.32
C ALA A 371 10.05 16.49 -0.68
N GLU A 372 10.00 15.95 -1.91
CA GLU A 372 9.08 16.39 -2.95
C GLU A 372 7.62 16.06 -2.62
N ASP A 373 7.35 14.93 -1.98
CA ASP A 373 6.00 14.56 -1.55
C ASP A 373 5.49 15.48 -0.44
N LEU A 374 6.35 15.79 0.54
CA LEU A 374 6.03 16.77 1.59
C LEU A 374 5.76 18.15 0.99
N GLN A 375 6.58 18.57 0.02
CA GLN A 375 6.38 19.83 -0.70
C GLN A 375 5.08 19.84 -1.52
N GLU A 376 4.74 18.73 -2.16
CA GLU A 376 3.47 18.60 -2.88
C GLU A 376 2.27 18.70 -1.95
N PHE A 377 2.32 18.03 -0.80
CA PHE A 377 1.25 18.13 0.21
C PHE A 377 1.16 19.55 0.77
N ARG A 378 2.30 20.18 1.09
CA ARG A 378 2.36 21.58 1.54
C ARG A 378 1.73 22.53 0.51
N GLY A 379 1.98 22.32 -0.78
CA GLY A 379 1.40 23.11 -1.86
C GLY A 379 -0.12 22.98 -2.01
N ARG A 380 -0.75 21.93 -1.45
CA ARG A 380 -2.20 21.74 -1.40
C ARG A 380 -2.83 22.14 -0.07
N LEU A 381 -2.01 22.48 0.92
CA LEU A 381 -2.43 22.79 2.27
C LEU A 381 -2.64 24.29 2.43
N SER A 382 -3.78 24.67 2.99
CA SER A 382 -4.00 26.00 3.54
C SER A 382 -4.40 25.90 5.01
N PHE A 383 -4.21 26.98 5.76
CA PHE A 383 -4.67 27.10 7.13
C PHE A 383 -5.43 28.42 7.28
N VAL A 384 -6.62 28.37 7.88
CA VAL A 384 -7.48 29.53 8.07
C VAL A 384 -7.92 29.58 9.54
N PRO A 385 -7.51 30.60 10.31
CA PRO A 385 -8.02 30.79 11.66
C PRO A 385 -9.48 31.25 11.59
N VAL A 386 -10.42 30.45 12.11
CA VAL A 386 -11.86 30.73 12.02
C VAL A 386 -12.54 30.35 13.32
N ARG A 387 -13.24 31.31 13.90
CA ARG A 387 -14.21 31.05 14.97
C ARG A 387 -15.57 30.74 14.35
N MET A 388 -16.11 29.54 14.58
CA MET A 388 -17.38 29.11 13.98
C MET A 388 -18.61 29.89 14.46
N SER A 389 -18.51 30.60 15.58
CA SER A 389 -19.57 31.51 16.05
C SER A 389 -19.56 32.88 15.36
N ASP A 390 -18.52 33.19 14.56
CA ASP A 390 -18.40 34.45 13.81
C ASP A 390 -18.80 34.23 12.34
N ALA A 391 -19.93 34.78 11.94
CA ALA A 391 -20.47 34.62 10.59
C ALA A 391 -19.55 35.21 9.50
N GLU A 392 -18.87 36.32 9.77
CA GLU A 392 -17.99 36.96 8.78
C GLU A 392 -16.76 36.10 8.49
N MET A 393 -16.18 35.48 9.54
CA MET A 393 -15.06 34.55 9.39
C MET A 393 -15.46 33.30 8.63
N VAL A 394 -16.65 32.73 8.89
CA VAL A 394 -17.14 31.54 8.15
C VAL A 394 -17.43 31.88 6.68
N GLN A 395 -17.96 33.07 6.39
CA GLN A 395 -18.11 33.54 5.00
C GLN A 395 -16.76 33.77 4.32
N ALA A 396 -15.73 34.22 5.04
CA ALA A 396 -14.38 34.33 4.51
C ALA A 396 -13.79 32.95 4.17
N LEU A 397 -14.04 31.94 5.01
CA LEU A 397 -13.68 30.54 4.72
C LEU A 397 -14.36 30.03 3.44
N ASP A 398 -15.66 30.30 3.27
CA ASP A 398 -16.37 29.94 2.04
C ASP A 398 -15.76 30.59 0.79
N ARG A 399 -15.45 31.90 0.85
CA ARG A 399 -14.77 32.60 -0.26
C ARG A 399 -13.42 31.97 -0.58
N HIS A 400 -12.64 31.61 0.45
CA HIS A 400 -11.34 30.93 0.28
C HIS A 400 -11.52 29.58 -0.43
N ILE A 401 -12.44 28.73 0.04
CA ILE A 401 -12.72 27.41 -0.57
C ILE A 401 -13.17 27.56 -2.03
N ARG A 402 -14.09 28.50 -2.32
CA ARG A 402 -14.54 28.77 -3.70
C ARG A 402 -13.38 29.21 -4.60
N GLY A 403 -12.45 30.00 -4.08
CA GLY A 403 -11.23 30.40 -4.81
C GLY A 403 -10.38 29.21 -5.24
N LEU A 404 -10.27 28.18 -4.40
CA LEU A 404 -9.51 26.95 -4.69
C LEU A 404 -10.18 26.07 -5.77
N CYS A 405 -11.49 26.24 -5.99
CA CYS A 405 -12.22 25.56 -7.04
C CYS A 405 -11.74 25.96 -8.46
N GLN A 406 -11.16 27.15 -8.64
CA GLN A 406 -10.51 27.63 -9.88
C GLN A 406 -11.40 27.48 -11.14
N GLY A 407 -12.70 27.79 -11.03
CA GLY A 407 -13.64 27.75 -12.16
C GLY A 407 -14.14 26.36 -12.56
N ARG A 408 -13.90 25.33 -11.73
CA ARG A 408 -14.51 24.00 -11.90
C ARG A 408 -16.01 24.04 -11.55
N THR A 409 -16.79 23.13 -12.16
CA THR A 409 -18.27 23.17 -12.11
C THR A 409 -18.84 22.60 -10.82
N LYS A 410 -18.16 21.62 -10.19
CA LYS A 410 -18.60 21.01 -8.93
C LYS A 410 -17.61 21.28 -7.80
N ASP A 411 -18.05 22.00 -6.79
CA ASP A 411 -17.31 22.28 -5.57
C ASP A 411 -17.71 21.29 -4.47
N ASN A 412 -17.06 20.12 -4.43
CA ASN A 412 -17.33 19.13 -3.39
C ASN A 412 -16.56 19.48 -2.11
N ARG A 413 -17.23 19.37 -0.95
CA ARG A 413 -16.63 19.72 0.35
C ARG A 413 -16.82 18.57 1.35
N VAL A 414 -15.75 18.21 2.03
CA VAL A 414 -15.79 17.28 3.18
C VAL A 414 -15.32 18.04 4.40
N PHE A 415 -16.18 18.14 5.40
CA PHE A 415 -15.89 18.79 6.67
C PHE A 415 -15.60 17.74 7.74
N TYR A 416 -14.35 17.65 8.19
CA TYR A 416 -13.95 16.78 9.28
C TYR A 416 -14.00 17.54 10.60
N LEU A 417 -14.93 17.17 11.49
CA LEU A 417 -15.04 17.78 12.82
C LEU A 417 -14.13 17.05 13.81
N ALA A 418 -12.84 17.41 13.83
CA ALA A 418 -11.91 16.98 14.87
C ALA A 418 -12.07 17.86 16.14
N LEU A 419 -13.31 18.01 16.57
CA LEU A 419 -13.76 18.89 17.65
C LEU A 419 -14.42 18.09 18.77
N PRO A 420 -14.50 18.62 19.99
CA PRO A 420 -15.39 18.09 21.02
C PRO A 420 -16.85 18.05 20.55
N SER A 421 -17.60 17.02 20.95
CA SER A 421 -18.97 16.77 20.47
C SER A 421 -19.97 17.89 20.75
N PHE A 422 -19.80 18.64 21.84
CA PHE A 422 -20.66 19.79 22.18
C PHE A 422 -20.56 20.95 21.17
N LEU A 423 -19.52 20.99 20.34
CA LEU A 423 -19.35 21.97 19.27
C LEU A 423 -19.93 21.52 17.92
N PHE A 424 -20.39 20.27 17.79
CA PHE A 424 -20.83 19.75 16.50
C PHE A 424 -22.04 20.50 15.94
N ALA A 425 -23.12 20.65 16.72
CA ALA A 425 -24.36 21.26 16.24
C ALA A 425 -24.16 22.73 15.82
N SER A 426 -23.47 23.53 16.63
CA SER A 426 -23.20 24.95 16.34
C SER A 426 -22.31 25.13 15.11
N THR A 427 -21.28 24.29 14.98
CA THR A 427 -20.38 24.27 13.82
C THR A 427 -21.11 23.87 12.54
N VAL A 428 -21.88 22.78 12.57
CA VAL A 428 -22.65 22.31 11.41
C VAL A 428 -23.66 23.35 10.97
N ARG A 429 -24.36 24.00 11.91
CA ARG A 429 -25.26 25.12 11.60
C ARG A 429 -24.52 26.25 10.86
N ALA A 430 -23.37 26.69 11.38
CA ALA A 430 -22.61 27.76 10.75
C ALA A 430 -22.13 27.38 9.33
N LEU A 431 -21.65 26.14 9.16
CA LEU A 431 -21.23 25.62 7.86
C LEU A 431 -22.41 25.52 6.89
N LYS A 432 -23.57 24.99 7.32
CA LYS A 432 -24.78 24.86 6.48
C LYS A 432 -25.28 26.22 6.00
N THR A 433 -25.22 27.25 6.85
CA THR A 433 -25.71 28.59 6.51
C THR A 433 -24.76 29.36 5.59
N HIS A 434 -23.44 29.27 5.81
CA HIS A 434 -22.49 30.20 5.17
C HIS A 434 -21.46 29.53 4.26
N CYS A 435 -21.22 28.22 4.41
CA CYS A 435 -20.12 27.51 3.77
C CYS A 435 -20.55 26.19 3.10
N TRP A 436 -21.85 26.02 2.84
CA TRP A 436 -22.37 24.86 2.11
C TRP A 436 -22.26 25.11 0.60
N SER A 437 -21.79 24.11 -0.13
CA SER A 437 -21.72 24.18 -1.60
C SER A 437 -23.11 24.02 -2.21
N SER A 438 -23.39 24.80 -3.26
CA SER A 438 -24.60 24.68 -4.06
C SER A 438 -24.41 23.85 -5.34
N THR A 439 -23.17 23.53 -5.71
CA THR A 439 -22.85 22.85 -6.99
C THR A 439 -22.25 21.46 -6.83
N GLY A 440 -21.66 21.15 -5.67
CA GLY A 440 -21.10 19.85 -5.33
C GLY A 440 -21.71 19.25 -4.08
N PHE A 441 -21.32 18.03 -3.73
CA PHE A 441 -21.75 17.43 -2.47
C PHE A 441 -21.08 18.11 -1.28
N CYS A 442 -21.75 18.08 -0.14
CA CYS A 442 -21.15 18.43 1.15
C CYS A 442 -21.38 17.29 2.13
N ARG A 443 -20.30 16.83 2.76
CA ARG A 443 -20.33 15.70 3.70
C ARG A 443 -19.61 16.09 4.99
N VAL A 444 -20.14 15.65 6.12
CA VAL A 444 -19.62 15.98 7.46
C VAL A 444 -19.20 14.69 8.15
N ILE A 445 -17.94 14.64 8.56
CA ILE A 445 -17.37 13.56 9.35
C ILE A 445 -17.40 13.98 10.82
N VAL A 446 -17.98 13.13 11.68
CA VAL A 446 -18.06 13.37 13.12
C VAL A 446 -17.43 12.21 13.89
N GLU A 447 -16.72 12.56 14.96
CA GLU A 447 -16.00 11.63 15.82
C GLU A 447 -16.80 11.25 17.07
N LYS A 448 -16.46 10.09 17.63
CA LYS A 448 -16.93 9.71 18.97
C LYS A 448 -16.36 10.69 20.02
N PRO A 449 -17.06 10.95 21.14
CA PRO A 449 -18.24 10.24 21.65
C PRO A 449 -19.57 10.77 21.10
N PHE A 450 -20.47 9.85 20.75
CA PHE A 450 -21.85 10.16 20.34
C PHE A 450 -22.80 10.09 21.54
N GLY A 451 -22.53 10.93 22.55
CA GLY A 451 -23.21 10.91 23.85
C GLY A 451 -22.63 9.90 24.85
N LYS A 452 -23.08 9.97 26.11
CA LYS A 452 -22.71 9.01 27.18
C LYS A 452 -23.82 8.00 27.50
N ASN A 453 -25.01 8.20 26.96
CA ASN A 453 -26.18 7.33 27.11
C ASN A 453 -27.10 7.56 25.92
N GLY A 454 -28.16 6.76 25.79
CA GLY A 454 -29.14 6.89 24.71
C GLY A 454 -29.84 8.25 24.65
N VAL A 455 -30.03 8.93 25.78
CA VAL A 455 -30.67 10.27 25.81
C VAL A 455 -29.76 11.31 25.17
N GLU A 456 -28.52 11.44 25.66
CA GLU A 456 -27.54 12.38 25.09
C GLU A 456 -27.22 12.07 23.62
N ALA A 457 -27.14 10.78 23.26
CA ALA A 457 -26.92 10.35 21.89
C ALA A 457 -28.05 10.76 20.96
N LYS A 458 -29.30 10.67 21.45
CA LYS A 458 -30.49 11.11 20.74
C LYS A 458 -30.54 12.63 20.61
N GLU A 459 -30.27 13.38 21.68
CA GLU A 459 -30.20 14.84 21.65
C GLU A 459 -29.16 15.34 20.64
N LEU A 460 -27.96 14.76 20.65
CA LEU A 460 -26.92 15.06 19.67
C LEU A 460 -27.41 14.74 18.25
N SER A 461 -28.00 13.57 18.04
CA SER A 461 -28.49 13.14 16.73
C SER A 461 -29.62 14.03 16.20
N ASP A 462 -30.56 14.43 17.05
CA ASP A 462 -31.66 15.31 16.71
C ASP A 462 -31.15 16.72 16.39
N SER A 463 -30.19 17.25 17.17
CA SER A 463 -29.58 18.56 16.90
C SER A 463 -28.85 18.65 15.56
N LEU A 464 -28.32 17.53 15.05
CA LEU A 464 -27.65 17.46 13.75
C LEU A 464 -28.63 17.21 12.60
N LYS A 465 -29.74 16.52 12.86
CA LYS A 465 -30.78 16.19 11.88
C LYS A 465 -31.42 17.45 11.28
N ASP A 466 -31.52 18.51 12.06
CA ASP A 466 -32.08 19.80 11.60
C ASP A 466 -31.27 20.43 10.46
N TYR A 467 -30.00 20.04 10.29
CA TYR A 467 -29.08 20.63 9.32
C TYR A 467 -28.52 19.63 8.31
N LEU A 468 -28.48 18.33 8.65
CA LEU A 468 -27.87 17.28 7.85
C LEU A 468 -28.87 16.16 7.55
N GLN A 469 -28.89 15.74 6.29
CA GLN A 469 -29.51 14.48 5.89
C GLN A 469 -28.57 13.30 6.20
N GLU A 470 -29.13 12.09 6.35
CA GLU A 470 -28.32 10.92 6.70
C GLU A 470 -27.19 10.61 5.68
N PRO A 471 -27.35 10.81 4.35
CA PRO A 471 -26.24 10.67 3.39
C PRO A 471 -25.15 11.75 3.49
N GLU A 472 -25.42 12.85 4.21
CA GLU A 472 -24.47 13.96 4.41
C GLU A 472 -23.61 13.77 5.67
N ILE A 473 -23.95 12.84 6.57
CA ILE A 473 -23.26 12.64 7.86
C ILE A 473 -22.57 11.28 7.95
N PHE A 474 -21.31 11.31 8.38
CA PHE A 474 -20.41 10.16 8.45
C PHE A 474 -19.89 10.04 9.88
N ARG A 475 -20.52 9.17 10.68
CA ARG A 475 -20.15 8.92 12.08
C ARG A 475 -19.05 7.88 12.15
N ILE A 476 -17.86 8.29 12.58
CA ILE A 476 -16.69 7.41 12.61
C ILE A 476 -16.80 6.38 13.73
N ASP A 477 -16.67 5.12 13.32
CA ASP A 477 -16.10 4.07 14.13
C ASP A 477 -14.89 3.49 13.38
N HIS A 478 -13.69 3.82 13.83
CA HIS A 478 -12.46 3.42 13.14
C HIS A 478 -12.20 1.89 13.15
N TYR A 479 -12.93 1.09 13.93
CA TYR A 479 -12.79 -0.37 13.84
C TYR A 479 -13.43 -0.92 12.57
N LEU A 480 -14.50 -0.30 12.07
CA LEU A 480 -15.17 -0.72 10.83
C LEU A 480 -14.22 -0.70 9.62
N ALA A 481 -13.21 0.16 9.64
CA ALA A 481 -12.24 0.28 8.56
C ALA A 481 -10.95 -0.52 8.75
N LYS A 482 -10.85 -1.36 9.80
CA LYS A 482 -9.71 -2.29 9.93
C LYS A 482 -9.84 -3.40 8.88
N THR A 483 -8.73 -3.75 8.23
CA THR A 483 -8.71 -4.68 7.09
C THR A 483 -9.44 -5.99 7.34
N LEU A 484 -9.23 -6.63 8.50
CA LEU A 484 -9.92 -7.89 8.81
C LEU A 484 -11.38 -7.72 9.23
N VAL A 485 -11.78 -6.54 9.71
CA VAL A 485 -13.19 -6.23 9.97
C VAL A 485 -13.93 -6.08 8.63
N LEU A 486 -13.33 -5.36 7.67
CA LEU A 486 -13.84 -5.28 6.29
C LEU A 486 -13.93 -6.67 5.62
N ASN A 487 -12.98 -7.56 5.92
CA ASN A 487 -12.96 -8.90 5.36
C ASN A 487 -14.05 -9.83 5.92
N LEU A 488 -14.77 -9.46 6.99
CA LEU A 488 -15.81 -10.32 7.58
C LEU A 488 -16.94 -10.62 6.59
N LEU A 489 -17.36 -9.64 5.79
CA LEU A 489 -18.40 -9.85 4.78
C LEU A 489 -17.94 -10.85 3.71
N THR A 490 -16.74 -10.68 3.18
CA THR A 490 -16.14 -11.60 2.20
C THR A 490 -15.96 -12.99 2.79
N LEU A 491 -15.44 -13.09 4.01
CA LEU A 491 -15.22 -14.38 4.69
C LEU A 491 -16.53 -15.17 4.82
N ARG A 492 -17.62 -14.50 5.21
CA ARG A 492 -18.91 -15.15 5.47
C ARG A 492 -19.73 -15.42 4.22
N PHE A 493 -19.74 -14.51 3.26
CA PHE A 493 -20.71 -14.54 2.15
C PHE A 493 -20.10 -14.89 0.79
N ALA A 494 -18.77 -14.83 0.64
CA ALA A 494 -18.10 -15.29 -0.58
C ALA A 494 -17.56 -16.73 -0.50
N ASN A 495 -17.58 -17.34 0.69
CA ASN A 495 -17.08 -18.70 0.92
C ASN A 495 -18.25 -19.61 1.33
N ARG A 496 -18.67 -20.49 0.42
CA ARG A 496 -19.83 -21.37 0.63
C ARG A 496 -19.69 -22.21 1.90
N GLU A 497 -18.51 -22.80 2.09
CA GLU A 497 -18.21 -23.70 3.21
C GLU A 497 -18.31 -22.96 4.55
N LEU A 498 -17.77 -21.74 4.64
CA LEU A 498 -17.84 -20.94 5.87
C LEU A 498 -19.25 -20.41 6.11
N GLY A 499 -19.99 -19.98 5.08
CA GLY A 499 -21.34 -19.45 5.22
C GLY A 499 -22.30 -20.42 5.94
N HIS A 500 -22.22 -21.72 5.64
CA HIS A 500 -23.04 -22.74 6.31
C HIS A 500 -22.65 -22.98 7.77
N LEU A 501 -21.39 -22.77 8.14
CA LEU A 501 -20.89 -22.96 9.49
C LEU A 501 -21.34 -21.86 10.47
N PHE A 502 -21.75 -20.69 9.97
CA PHE A 502 -22.23 -19.56 10.78
C PHE A 502 -23.68 -19.74 11.22
N HIS A 503 -23.95 -20.81 11.97
CA HIS A 503 -25.28 -21.14 12.51
C HIS A 503 -25.17 -21.80 13.89
N ALA A 504 -26.21 -21.64 14.72
CA ALA A 504 -26.32 -22.26 16.04
C ALA A 504 -26.23 -23.79 16.03
N HIS A 505 -26.38 -24.44 14.87
CA HIS A 505 -26.17 -25.89 14.73
C HIS A 505 -24.70 -26.28 14.87
N HIS A 506 -23.78 -25.42 14.42
CA HIS A 506 -22.34 -25.70 14.38
C HIS A 506 -21.56 -24.92 15.43
N ILE A 507 -22.02 -23.73 15.81
CA ILE A 507 -21.31 -22.83 16.72
C ILE A 507 -21.76 -23.07 18.17
N ALA A 508 -20.79 -23.16 19.09
CA ALA A 508 -21.04 -23.27 20.52
C ALA A 508 -21.10 -21.88 21.17
N ASN A 509 -20.17 -20.99 20.83
CA ASN A 509 -20.13 -19.61 21.31
C ASN A 509 -19.28 -18.74 20.37
N ILE A 510 -19.48 -17.42 20.47
CA ILE A 510 -18.69 -16.41 19.75
C ILE A 510 -18.10 -15.46 20.78
N ARG A 511 -16.81 -15.14 20.64
CA ARG A 511 -16.10 -14.23 21.53
C ARG A 511 -15.44 -13.10 20.75
N VAL A 512 -15.73 -11.86 21.12
CA VAL A 512 -15.08 -10.66 20.59
C VAL A 512 -14.26 -10.05 21.72
N THR A 513 -12.94 -10.05 21.57
CA THR A 513 -12.00 -9.62 22.61
C THR A 513 -11.22 -8.40 22.17
N PHE A 514 -11.10 -7.42 23.06
CA PHE A 514 -10.20 -6.29 22.99
C PHE A 514 -9.34 -6.23 24.25
N LYS A 515 -8.03 -6.13 24.07
CA LYS A 515 -7.05 -6.01 25.13
C LYS A 515 -6.06 -4.90 24.78
N GLU A 516 -5.71 -4.10 25.77
CA GLU A 516 -4.58 -3.18 25.73
C GLU A 516 -3.64 -3.46 26.89
N SER A 517 -2.34 -3.52 26.62
CA SER A 517 -1.32 -3.66 27.67
C SER A 517 -1.02 -2.35 28.40
N ILE A 518 -1.52 -1.21 27.90
CA ILE A 518 -1.37 0.09 28.53
C ILE A 518 -2.59 0.43 29.40
N GLY A 519 -2.35 1.21 30.46
CA GLY A 519 -3.41 1.82 31.29
C GLY A 519 -4.01 3.08 30.66
N VAL A 520 -4.59 3.98 31.47
CA VAL A 520 -5.27 5.20 30.96
C VAL A 520 -4.35 6.40 30.66
N GLN A 521 -3.03 6.28 30.90
CA GLN A 521 -1.93 7.19 30.49
C GLN A 521 -2.32 8.65 30.17
N GLY A 522 -2.38 9.50 31.19
CA GLY A 522 -2.57 10.96 31.03
C GLY A 522 -3.97 11.38 30.54
N ARG A 523 -4.92 10.45 30.49
CA ARG A 523 -6.33 10.70 30.14
C ARG A 523 -7.27 10.12 31.19
N ALA A 524 -6.79 9.87 32.40
CA ALA A 524 -7.54 9.17 33.42
C ALA A 524 -8.82 9.91 33.81
N GLY A 525 -8.76 11.24 34.02
CA GLY A 525 -9.94 12.05 34.34
C GLY A 525 -11.01 12.05 33.23
N TYR A 526 -10.59 12.05 31.96
CA TYR A 526 -11.53 11.90 30.83
C TYR A 526 -12.12 10.49 30.78
N PHE A 527 -11.27 9.46 30.84
CA PHE A 527 -11.70 8.06 30.76
C PHE A 527 -12.66 7.69 31.89
N ASP A 528 -12.46 8.25 33.08
CA ASP A 528 -13.33 8.04 34.26
C ASP A 528 -14.80 8.40 34.01
N SER A 529 -15.06 9.36 33.13
CA SER A 529 -16.42 9.78 32.78
C SER A 529 -17.12 8.84 31.78
N TYR A 530 -16.41 7.88 31.20
CA TYR A 530 -16.94 6.98 30.16
C TYR A 530 -16.81 5.50 30.55
N GLY A 531 -15.63 5.09 31.00
CA GLY A 531 -15.29 3.69 31.27
C GLY A 531 -15.18 2.82 30.02
N ILE A 532 -14.70 1.59 30.21
CA ILE A 532 -14.37 0.68 29.10
C ILE A 532 -15.58 0.27 28.26
N ILE A 533 -16.77 0.22 28.87
CA ILE A 533 -18.01 -0.17 28.19
C ILE A 533 -18.37 0.87 27.11
N ARG A 534 -18.35 2.16 27.45
CA ARG A 534 -18.64 3.24 26.50
C ARG A 534 -17.48 3.50 25.55
N ASP A 535 -16.24 3.35 26.01
CA ASP A 535 -15.06 3.61 25.18
C ASP A 535 -14.89 2.58 24.05
N ILE A 536 -15.16 1.30 24.33
CA ILE A 536 -14.82 0.18 23.45
C ILE A 536 -15.99 -0.78 23.15
N MET A 537 -16.78 -1.19 24.15
CA MET A 537 -17.79 -2.24 23.94
C MET A 537 -19.00 -1.76 23.14
N GLN A 538 -19.53 -0.59 23.51
CA GLN A 538 -20.75 -0.03 22.93
C GLN A 538 -20.59 0.32 21.45
N ASN A 539 -19.38 0.68 21.03
CA ASN A 539 -19.04 1.05 19.67
C ASN A 539 -18.31 -0.12 18.96
N HIS A 540 -17.00 -0.22 19.14
CA HIS A 540 -16.10 -1.05 18.34
C HIS A 540 -16.46 -2.54 18.37
N LEU A 541 -16.66 -3.11 19.57
CA LEU A 541 -16.98 -4.55 19.66
C LEU A 541 -18.41 -4.83 19.19
N MET A 542 -19.35 -3.94 19.47
CA MET A 542 -20.72 -4.08 18.96
C MET A 542 -20.74 -4.03 17.43
N GLN A 543 -19.99 -3.12 16.80
CA GLN A 543 -19.88 -3.03 15.35
C GLN A 543 -19.28 -4.31 14.74
N VAL A 544 -18.18 -4.82 15.30
CA VAL A 544 -17.60 -6.11 14.86
C VAL A 544 -18.59 -7.26 15.06
N LEU A 545 -19.32 -7.29 16.18
CA LEU A 545 -20.33 -8.30 16.48
C LEU A 545 -21.44 -8.30 15.44
N THR A 546 -21.95 -7.13 15.04
CA THR A 546 -23.00 -7.06 14.01
C THR A 546 -22.57 -7.67 12.68
N LEU A 547 -21.33 -7.42 12.24
CA LEU A 547 -20.77 -8.01 11.01
C LEU A 547 -20.58 -9.53 11.11
N VAL A 548 -20.25 -10.04 12.30
CA VAL A 548 -20.16 -11.49 12.57
C VAL A 548 -21.55 -12.14 12.56
N ALA A 549 -22.58 -11.45 13.04
CA ALA A 549 -23.90 -12.03 13.29
C ALA A 549 -24.95 -11.80 12.18
N MET A 550 -24.81 -10.76 11.35
CA MET A 550 -25.83 -10.35 10.36
C MET A 550 -26.18 -11.43 9.33
N GLU A 551 -27.37 -11.38 8.75
CA GLU A 551 -27.70 -12.20 7.59
C GLU A 551 -26.94 -11.72 6.35
N ALA A 552 -27.00 -12.50 5.26
CA ALA A 552 -26.51 -12.04 3.97
C ALA A 552 -27.37 -10.85 3.51
N PRO A 553 -26.77 -9.68 3.26
CA PRO A 553 -27.52 -8.52 2.79
C PRO A 553 -28.00 -8.75 1.36
N ALA A 554 -29.06 -8.03 0.95
CA ALA A 554 -29.62 -8.14 -0.40
C ALA A 554 -28.59 -7.77 -1.49
N SER A 555 -27.69 -6.85 -1.17
CA SER A 555 -26.52 -6.52 -1.98
C SER A 555 -25.39 -5.94 -1.10
N LEU A 556 -24.27 -5.58 -1.71
CA LEU A 556 -23.17 -4.86 -1.05
C LEU A 556 -23.38 -3.33 -1.03
N GLN A 557 -24.55 -2.83 -1.44
CA GLN A 557 -24.90 -1.42 -1.30
C GLN A 557 -24.98 -1.03 0.18
N ALA A 558 -24.65 0.23 0.48
CA ALA A 558 -24.43 0.64 1.85
C ALA A 558 -25.67 0.54 2.75
N GLU A 559 -26.87 0.80 2.23
CA GLU A 559 -28.10 0.64 3.01
C GLU A 559 -28.40 -0.82 3.31
N ASP A 560 -28.28 -1.72 2.34
CA ASP A 560 -28.58 -3.15 2.53
C ASP A 560 -27.69 -3.77 3.61
N VAL A 561 -26.40 -3.39 3.65
CA VAL A 561 -25.46 -3.84 4.69
C VAL A 561 -25.86 -3.27 6.05
N ARG A 562 -26.19 -1.97 6.14
CA ARG A 562 -26.57 -1.31 7.40
C ARG A 562 -27.92 -1.80 7.92
N ASP A 563 -28.87 -2.12 7.05
CA ASP A 563 -30.16 -2.68 7.43
C ASP A 563 -30.01 -4.04 8.14
N GLU A 564 -29.14 -4.91 7.64
CA GLU A 564 -28.87 -6.19 8.28
C GLU A 564 -28.09 -6.03 9.60
N LYS A 565 -27.20 -5.04 9.73
CA LYS A 565 -26.57 -4.69 11.02
C LYS A 565 -27.61 -4.21 12.04
N VAL A 566 -28.52 -3.32 11.65
CA VAL A 566 -29.60 -2.81 12.51
C VAL A 566 -30.55 -3.93 12.92
N LYS A 567 -30.88 -4.84 12.01
CA LYS A 567 -31.72 -6.01 12.30
C LYS A 567 -31.11 -6.90 13.37
N VAL A 568 -29.80 -7.14 13.34
CA VAL A 568 -29.08 -7.82 14.43
C VAL A 568 -29.24 -7.04 15.74
N LEU A 569 -28.95 -5.74 15.74
CA LEU A 569 -29.03 -4.92 16.96
C LEU A 569 -30.44 -4.92 17.57
N LYS A 570 -31.49 -4.92 16.76
CA LYS A 570 -32.89 -5.04 17.20
C LYS A 570 -33.19 -6.39 17.88
N GLN A 571 -32.47 -7.45 17.49
CA GLN A 571 -32.65 -8.80 18.01
C GLN A 571 -31.76 -9.10 19.24
N ILE A 572 -30.80 -8.23 19.57
CA ILE A 572 -29.98 -8.38 20.77
C ILE A 572 -30.80 -7.97 22.00
N ARG A 573 -30.84 -8.84 23.01
CA ARG A 573 -31.45 -8.50 24.31
C ARG A 573 -30.62 -7.43 25.04
N PRO A 574 -31.24 -6.51 25.80
CA PRO A 574 -30.50 -5.68 26.74
C PRO A 574 -29.65 -6.54 27.69
N ILE A 575 -28.45 -6.07 28.03
CA ILE A 575 -27.51 -6.86 28.82
C ILE A 575 -27.99 -6.91 30.28
N ASP A 576 -28.17 -8.13 30.79
CA ASP A 576 -28.50 -8.35 32.20
C ASP A 576 -27.24 -8.12 33.07
N PRO A 577 -27.29 -7.31 34.14
CA PRO A 577 -26.16 -7.12 35.05
C PRO A 577 -25.55 -8.41 35.63
N LYS A 578 -26.31 -9.51 35.70
CA LYS A 578 -25.79 -10.83 36.14
C LYS A 578 -24.88 -11.51 35.12
N ASP A 579 -25.03 -11.14 33.86
CA ASP A 579 -24.26 -11.61 32.71
C ASP A 579 -23.11 -10.63 32.37
N CYS A 580 -22.75 -9.80 33.34
CA CYS A 580 -21.66 -8.83 33.27
C CYS A 580 -20.72 -8.94 34.48
N VAL A 581 -19.42 -8.96 34.19
CA VAL A 581 -18.34 -8.80 35.17
C VAL A 581 -17.55 -7.55 34.81
N ILE A 582 -17.32 -6.68 35.78
CA ILE A 582 -16.51 -5.46 35.62
C ILE A 582 -15.29 -5.50 36.54
N GLY A 583 -14.21 -4.85 36.10
CA GLY A 583 -12.97 -4.77 36.87
C GLY A 583 -12.26 -3.42 36.75
N GLN A 584 -11.37 -3.15 37.69
CA GLN A 584 -10.48 -1.99 37.71
C GLN A 584 -9.04 -2.44 38.03
N TYR A 585 -8.05 -2.00 37.26
CA TYR A 585 -6.68 -2.46 37.46
C TYR A 585 -6.03 -1.81 38.69
N GLU A 586 -5.11 -2.52 39.34
CA GLU A 586 -4.30 -2.02 40.45
C GLU A 586 -3.42 -0.83 40.02
N GLY A 587 -3.49 0.27 40.78
CA GLY A 587 -2.81 1.52 40.45
C GLY A 587 -3.69 2.55 39.71
N TYR A 588 -4.95 2.22 39.37
CA TYR A 588 -5.85 3.20 38.76
C TYR A 588 -6.20 4.36 39.71
N GLN A 589 -6.37 4.07 41.00
CA GLN A 589 -6.72 5.07 42.02
C GLN A 589 -5.55 6.00 42.36
N ASP A 590 -4.32 5.61 42.03
CA ASP A 590 -3.10 6.37 42.33
C ASP A 590 -2.79 7.46 41.27
N ASP A 591 -3.58 7.53 40.20
CA ASP A 591 -3.43 8.56 39.17
C ASP A 591 -3.88 9.94 39.71
N PRO A 592 -3.05 11.00 39.59
CA PRO A 592 -3.37 12.32 40.12
C PRO A 592 -4.69 12.92 39.61
N ASP A 593 -5.10 12.60 38.38
CA ASP A 593 -6.39 13.05 37.86
C ASP A 593 -7.55 12.32 38.54
N ILE A 594 -7.37 11.05 38.90
CA ILE A 594 -8.37 10.26 39.62
C ILE A 594 -8.46 10.70 41.07
N GLU A 595 -7.35 11.05 41.72
CA GLU A 595 -7.37 11.66 43.04
C GLU A 595 -8.24 12.94 43.05
N ARG A 596 -8.09 13.80 42.03
CA ARG A 596 -8.94 15.00 41.85
C ARG A 596 -10.40 14.65 41.62
N VAL A 597 -10.69 13.63 40.81
CA VAL A 597 -12.06 13.15 40.58
C VAL A 597 -12.68 12.63 41.87
N ASN A 598 -11.93 11.84 42.65
CA ASN A 598 -12.35 11.28 43.93
C ASN A 598 -12.65 12.39 44.93
N ALA A 599 -11.78 13.39 45.04
CA ALA A 599 -11.98 14.57 45.89
C ALA A 599 -13.27 15.34 45.49
N LYS A 600 -13.54 15.48 44.19
CA LYS A 600 -14.75 16.15 43.69
C LYS A 600 -16.04 15.35 43.95
N ARG A 601 -15.97 14.01 43.85
CA ARG A 601 -17.13 13.12 44.04
C ARG A 601 -17.38 12.75 45.52
N GLY A 602 -16.37 12.86 46.37
CA GLY A 602 -16.44 12.44 47.78
C GLY A 602 -16.34 10.93 47.99
N HIS A 603 -15.97 10.16 46.95
CA HIS A 603 -15.77 8.72 47.04
C HIS A 603 -14.77 8.24 45.99
N ALA A 604 -14.18 7.06 46.19
CA ALA A 604 -13.27 6.44 45.22
C ALA A 604 -13.98 6.13 43.89
N SER A 605 -13.27 6.29 42.78
CA SER A 605 -13.80 6.01 41.45
C SER A 605 -14.20 4.55 41.30
N ARG A 606 -15.39 4.32 40.74
CA ARG A 606 -15.89 3.00 40.38
C ARG A 606 -15.87 2.76 38.86
N CYS A 607 -15.07 3.54 38.13
CA CYS A 607 -14.96 3.42 36.69
C CYS A 607 -14.38 2.05 36.29
N PRO A 608 -15.07 1.26 35.46
CA PRO A 608 -14.55 -0.02 34.99
C PRO A 608 -13.48 0.20 33.91
N THR A 609 -12.27 -0.32 34.14
CA THR A 609 -11.19 -0.41 33.14
C THR A 609 -11.20 -1.75 32.39
N PHE A 610 -12.01 -2.69 32.88
CA PHE A 610 -12.25 -4.01 32.31
C PHE A 610 -13.74 -4.37 32.37
N ALA A 611 -14.24 -5.07 31.36
CA ALA A 611 -15.56 -5.69 31.39
C ALA A 611 -15.59 -6.99 30.57
N VAL A 612 -16.45 -7.92 30.99
CA VAL A 612 -16.97 -9.03 30.18
C VAL A 612 -18.49 -8.95 30.20
N CYS A 613 -19.12 -8.93 29.03
CA CYS A 613 -20.57 -8.95 28.86
C CYS A 613 -20.97 -10.13 27.98
N VAL A 614 -22.06 -10.82 28.34
CA VAL A 614 -22.65 -11.89 27.54
C VAL A 614 -23.96 -11.40 26.92
N LEU A 615 -24.13 -11.65 25.63
CA LEU A 615 -25.27 -11.23 24.84
C LEU A 615 -25.91 -12.43 24.15
N TYR A 616 -27.21 -12.31 23.93
CA TYR A 616 -28.01 -13.29 23.20
C TYR A 616 -28.82 -12.57 22.13
N LEU A 617 -28.94 -13.22 20.97
CA LEU A 617 -29.71 -12.75 19.83
C LEU A 617 -30.96 -13.61 19.69
N ASP A 618 -32.13 -12.96 19.68
CA ASP A 618 -33.43 -13.61 19.51
C ASP A 618 -33.76 -13.76 18.03
N ASN A 619 -33.08 -14.71 17.38
CA ASN A 619 -33.36 -15.13 16.02
C ASN A 619 -33.05 -16.61 15.80
N GLU A 620 -33.48 -17.16 14.66
CA GLU A 620 -33.29 -18.57 14.31
C GLU A 620 -31.80 -18.95 14.23
N ARG A 621 -30.98 -18.12 13.57
CA ARG A 621 -29.57 -18.38 13.31
C ARG A 621 -28.75 -18.54 14.59
N TRP A 622 -29.04 -17.74 15.62
CA TRP A 622 -28.22 -17.59 16.82
C TRP A 622 -28.93 -18.03 18.10
N SER A 623 -30.07 -18.70 18.00
CA SER A 623 -30.83 -19.17 19.15
C SER A 623 -29.95 -20.01 20.09
N GLY A 624 -29.86 -19.57 21.36
CA GLY A 624 -29.09 -20.23 22.41
C GLY A 624 -27.57 -20.08 22.33
N VAL A 625 -27.01 -19.39 21.33
CA VAL A 625 -25.57 -19.16 21.21
C VAL A 625 -25.16 -17.90 22.00
N PRO A 626 -24.30 -18.01 23.02
CA PRO A 626 -23.81 -16.84 23.73
C PRO A 626 -22.75 -16.09 22.90
N PHE A 627 -22.91 -14.78 22.83
CA PHE A 627 -21.92 -13.83 22.32
C PHE A 627 -21.21 -13.17 23.50
N ILE A 628 -19.91 -13.37 23.62
CA ILE A 628 -19.10 -12.93 24.75
C ILE A 628 -18.22 -11.76 24.29
N MET A 629 -18.45 -10.57 24.84
CA MET A 629 -17.55 -9.43 24.63
C MET A 629 -16.62 -9.28 25.83
N LYS A 630 -15.31 -9.20 25.59
CA LYS A 630 -14.28 -8.92 26.60
C LYS A 630 -13.52 -7.67 26.19
N ALA A 631 -13.44 -6.66 27.05
CA ALA A 631 -12.67 -5.45 26.81
C ALA A 631 -11.90 -5.06 28.07
N GLY A 632 -10.62 -4.71 27.95
CA GLY A 632 -9.88 -4.20 29.10
C GLY A 632 -8.56 -3.51 28.75
N LYS A 633 -8.13 -2.65 29.67
CA LYS A 633 -6.83 -1.97 29.70
C LYS A 633 -5.92 -2.58 30.76
N ALA A 634 -4.62 -2.29 30.68
CA ALA A 634 -3.60 -2.83 31.59
C ALA A 634 -3.62 -4.37 31.66
N LEU A 635 -3.84 -5.01 30.52
CA LEU A 635 -3.86 -6.47 30.38
C LEU A 635 -2.48 -7.02 29.94
N GLU A 636 -2.36 -8.34 29.87
CA GLU A 636 -1.11 -9.04 29.57
C GLU A 636 -0.55 -8.72 28.16
N SER A 637 -1.42 -8.36 27.22
CA SER A 637 -1.06 -8.11 25.83
C SER A 637 -2.06 -7.17 25.16
N GLN A 638 -1.61 -6.50 24.10
CA GLN A 638 -2.50 -5.76 23.22
C GLN A 638 -3.01 -6.68 22.10
N SER A 639 -4.32 -6.81 21.93
CA SER A 639 -4.92 -7.50 20.79
C SER A 639 -6.41 -7.22 20.61
N THR A 640 -6.90 -7.43 19.39
CA THR A 640 -8.33 -7.49 19.09
C THR A 640 -8.60 -8.74 18.26
N ILE A 641 -9.45 -9.62 18.75
CA ILE A 641 -9.65 -10.97 18.20
C ILE A 641 -11.13 -11.32 18.22
N VAL A 642 -11.63 -11.86 17.11
CA VAL A 642 -12.90 -12.61 17.06
C VAL A 642 -12.58 -14.09 17.07
N ARG A 643 -13.16 -14.84 18.01
CA ARG A 643 -13.10 -16.31 18.07
C ARG A 643 -14.48 -16.88 17.89
N ILE A 644 -14.60 -17.86 17.01
CA ILE A 644 -15.83 -18.62 16.78
C ILE A 644 -15.50 -20.06 17.16
N GLN A 645 -16.01 -20.52 18.30
CA GLN A 645 -15.77 -21.87 18.79
C GLN A 645 -16.90 -22.78 18.34
N PHE A 646 -16.57 -23.85 17.62
CA PHE A 646 -17.54 -24.82 17.11
C PHE A 646 -17.94 -25.81 18.19
N LYS A 647 -19.10 -26.46 18.03
CA LYS A 647 -19.50 -27.59 18.87
C LYS A 647 -18.54 -28.77 18.67
N LYS A 648 -18.42 -29.62 19.70
CA LYS A 648 -17.62 -30.85 19.59
C LYS A 648 -18.19 -31.73 18.47
N ALA A 649 -17.30 -32.30 17.65
CA ALA A 649 -17.70 -33.31 16.69
C ALA A 649 -18.23 -34.54 17.43
N PRO A 650 -19.23 -35.26 16.88
CA PRO A 650 -19.69 -36.52 17.45
C PRO A 650 -18.67 -37.63 17.16
N SER A 651 -17.51 -37.56 17.81
CA SER A 651 -16.38 -38.47 17.60
C SER A 651 -16.56 -39.86 18.23
N GLY A 652 -17.53 -40.02 19.14
CA GLY A 652 -17.84 -41.29 19.80
C GLY A 652 -16.61 -42.01 20.36
N SER A 653 -16.58 -43.34 20.23
CA SER A 653 -15.44 -44.17 20.65
C SER A 653 -14.23 -44.12 19.72
N LEU A 654 -14.33 -43.45 18.55
CA LEU A 654 -13.27 -43.46 17.53
C LEU A 654 -12.08 -42.60 17.94
N PHE A 655 -12.37 -41.40 18.44
CA PHE A 655 -11.34 -40.43 18.85
C PHE A 655 -11.49 -39.96 20.30
N GLY A 656 -12.51 -40.42 21.04
CA GLY A 656 -12.73 -40.01 22.43
C GLY A 656 -13.11 -38.53 22.56
N ASP A 657 -12.86 -37.95 23.74
CA ASP A 657 -13.11 -36.53 23.98
C ASP A 657 -12.01 -35.67 23.35
N GLN A 658 -12.39 -34.84 22.38
CA GLN A 658 -11.47 -34.06 21.57
C GLN A 658 -11.74 -32.55 21.69
N PRO A 659 -10.71 -31.70 21.54
CA PRO A 659 -10.87 -30.25 21.49
C PRO A 659 -11.85 -29.79 20.41
N GLN A 660 -12.56 -28.69 20.69
CA GLN A 660 -13.41 -28.04 19.70
C GLN A 660 -12.56 -27.36 18.62
N ASN A 661 -13.10 -27.30 17.40
CA ASN A 661 -12.50 -26.45 16.36
C ASN A 661 -12.78 -24.98 16.66
N GLU A 662 -11.91 -24.09 16.21
CA GLU A 662 -12.05 -22.65 16.42
C GLU A 662 -11.57 -21.87 15.21
N LEU A 663 -12.45 -21.06 14.63
CA LEU A 663 -12.06 -20.05 13.65
C LEU A 663 -11.68 -18.76 14.39
N VAL A 664 -10.47 -18.27 14.15
CA VAL A 664 -9.91 -17.11 14.82
C VAL A 664 -9.56 -16.04 13.80
N ILE A 665 -10.04 -14.83 14.04
CA ILE A 665 -9.80 -13.65 13.22
C ILE A 665 -9.12 -12.63 14.12
N ARG A 666 -7.79 -12.55 14.02
CA ARG A 666 -6.97 -11.62 14.80
C ARG A 666 -6.90 -10.29 14.06
N ILE A 667 -7.78 -9.36 14.42
CA ILE A 667 -7.88 -8.03 13.82
C ILE A 667 -6.60 -7.20 14.05
N GLN A 668 -5.97 -7.33 15.22
CA GLN A 668 -4.67 -6.71 15.52
C GLN A 668 -4.06 -7.29 16.81
N PRO A 669 -2.75 -7.16 17.04
CA PRO A 669 -1.71 -6.89 16.04
C PRO A 669 -1.51 -8.11 15.13
N ASN A 670 -0.75 -7.95 14.05
CA ASN A 670 -0.42 -9.01 13.10
C ASN A 670 -1.66 -9.72 12.56
N GLU A 671 -2.33 -9.01 11.66
CA GLU A 671 -3.58 -9.38 11.03
C GLU A 671 -3.49 -10.81 10.45
N ALA A 672 -4.26 -11.72 11.04
CA ALA A 672 -4.29 -13.11 10.62
C ALA A 672 -5.69 -13.72 10.75
N ILE A 673 -5.96 -14.71 9.90
CA ILE A 673 -7.11 -15.62 10.03
C ILE A 673 -6.55 -17.03 10.13
N TYR A 674 -6.96 -17.78 11.14
CA TYR A 674 -6.56 -19.18 11.25
C TYR A 674 -7.67 -20.06 11.79
N TYR A 675 -7.67 -21.32 11.36
CA TYR A 675 -8.66 -22.30 11.76
C TYR A 675 -7.99 -23.44 12.53
N LYS A 676 -8.30 -23.56 13.83
CA LYS A 676 -7.82 -24.63 14.71
C LYS A 676 -8.61 -25.90 14.42
N ILE A 677 -7.93 -26.93 13.92
CA ILE A 677 -8.49 -28.23 13.55
C ILE A 677 -7.71 -29.37 14.20
N LEU A 678 -8.22 -30.59 14.14
CA LEU A 678 -7.51 -31.79 14.57
C LEU A 678 -6.90 -32.49 13.36
N ALA A 679 -5.63 -32.88 13.46
CA ALA A 679 -4.94 -33.66 12.43
C ALA A 679 -4.20 -34.84 13.06
N LYS A 680 -3.97 -35.88 12.27
CA LYS A 680 -3.12 -37.01 12.68
C LYS A 680 -1.70 -36.48 12.98
N MET A 681 -1.11 -36.95 14.08
CA MET A 681 0.31 -36.72 14.36
C MET A 681 1.20 -37.24 13.22
N PRO A 682 2.09 -36.40 12.65
CA PRO A 682 3.09 -36.86 11.71
C PRO A 682 4.05 -37.87 12.36
N GLY A 683 4.28 -38.99 11.67
CA GLY A 683 5.26 -40.00 12.06
C GLY A 683 4.79 -41.44 11.81
N LEU A 684 5.73 -42.37 12.02
CA LEU A 684 5.58 -43.80 11.69
C LEU A 684 5.06 -44.64 12.86
N THR A 685 5.16 -44.13 14.09
CA THR A 685 4.83 -44.87 15.33
C THR A 685 3.48 -44.49 15.92
N GLN A 686 2.81 -43.45 15.42
CA GLN A 686 1.51 -43.01 15.94
C GLN A 686 0.34 -43.75 15.29
N ARG A 687 -0.61 -44.18 16.12
CA ARG A 687 -1.84 -44.84 15.68
C ARG A 687 -2.78 -43.81 15.05
N ALA A 688 -3.72 -44.26 14.22
CA ALA A 688 -4.69 -43.37 13.56
C ALA A 688 -5.55 -42.54 14.54
N LYS A 689 -5.67 -42.99 15.80
CA LYS A 689 -6.38 -42.29 16.87
C LYS A 689 -5.58 -41.19 17.57
N ASP A 690 -4.26 -41.13 17.32
CA ASP A 690 -3.38 -40.16 17.96
C ASP A 690 -3.41 -38.87 17.13
N VAL A 691 -4.37 -38.00 17.47
CA VAL A 691 -4.60 -36.69 16.82
C VAL A 691 -4.08 -35.55 17.70
N GLN A 692 -3.65 -34.46 17.07
CA GLN A 692 -3.24 -33.22 17.73
C GLN A 692 -3.96 -32.03 17.08
N GLN A 693 -4.22 -31.00 17.88
CA GLN A 693 -4.70 -29.72 17.36
C GLN A 693 -3.60 -29.02 16.56
N THR A 694 -3.93 -28.60 15.34
CA THR A 694 -3.08 -27.82 14.44
C THR A 694 -3.88 -26.66 13.85
N VAL A 695 -3.23 -25.81 13.05
CA VAL A 695 -3.85 -24.62 12.46
C VAL A 695 -3.68 -24.61 10.94
N LEU A 696 -4.75 -24.20 10.26
CA LEU A 696 -4.68 -23.67 8.91
C LEU A 696 -4.55 -22.16 9.02
N ASP A 697 -3.45 -21.56 8.55
CA ASP A 697 -3.11 -20.16 8.81
C ASP A 697 -3.07 -19.29 7.54
N LEU A 698 -3.54 -18.05 7.69
CA LEU A 698 -3.42 -16.95 6.75
C LEU A 698 -2.95 -15.70 7.51
N ASP A 699 -1.63 -15.55 7.63
CA ASP A 699 -0.97 -14.29 8.02
C ASP A 699 -0.97 -13.32 6.83
N LEU A 700 -1.68 -12.19 6.94
CA LEU A 700 -1.85 -11.27 5.81
C LEU A 700 -0.51 -10.63 5.39
N LYS A 701 0.35 -10.28 6.35
CA LYS A 701 1.63 -9.61 6.04
C LYS A 701 2.56 -10.56 5.31
N LYS A 702 2.68 -11.81 5.78
CA LYS A 702 3.53 -12.82 5.15
C LYS A 702 2.98 -13.26 3.81
N ARG A 703 1.67 -13.51 3.71
CA ARG A 703 1.07 -14.09 2.50
C ARG A 703 1.01 -13.13 1.32
N PHE A 704 0.79 -11.84 1.58
CA PHE A 704 0.64 -10.80 0.57
C PHE A 704 1.86 -9.87 0.50
N GLU A 705 2.94 -10.19 1.21
CA GLU A 705 4.18 -9.40 1.27
C GLU A 705 3.92 -7.90 1.52
N LEU A 706 2.91 -7.61 2.36
CA LEU A 706 2.44 -6.25 2.58
C LEU A 706 3.53 -5.45 3.31
N ARG A 707 4.08 -4.45 2.61
CA ARG A 707 4.97 -3.46 3.23
C ARG A 707 4.24 -2.57 4.24
N ARG A 708 2.94 -2.37 4.03
CA ARG A 708 2.07 -1.50 4.83
C ARG A 708 0.61 -1.91 4.68
N THR A 709 -0.13 -1.90 5.78
CA THR A 709 -1.59 -1.97 5.80
C THR A 709 -2.15 -0.55 5.95
N PRO A 710 -3.13 -0.10 5.14
CA PRO A 710 -3.76 1.21 5.32
C PRO A 710 -4.30 1.37 6.75
N GLU A 711 -4.11 2.53 7.37
CA GLU A 711 -4.76 2.81 8.64
C GLU A 711 -6.27 3.00 8.44
N ALA A 712 -7.05 2.75 9.49
CA ALA A 712 -8.49 2.89 9.46
C ALA A 712 -8.98 4.27 8.99
N TYR A 713 -8.32 5.34 9.45
CA TYR A 713 -8.69 6.71 9.08
C TYR A 713 -8.47 7.02 7.60
N GLU A 714 -7.44 6.44 6.96
CA GLU A 714 -7.23 6.59 5.51
C GLU A 714 -8.43 6.03 4.75
N LYS A 715 -8.83 4.81 5.10
CA LYS A 715 -9.96 4.13 4.46
C LYS A 715 -11.27 4.89 4.68
N LEU A 716 -11.55 5.34 5.91
CA LEU A 716 -12.78 6.11 6.19
C LEU A 716 -12.81 7.44 5.43
N ILE A 717 -11.72 8.22 5.45
CA ILE A 717 -11.68 9.50 4.73
C ILE A 717 -11.88 9.27 3.23
N HIS A 718 -11.25 8.23 2.67
CA HIS A 718 -11.47 7.83 1.29
C HIS A 718 -12.94 7.47 1.01
N ASP A 719 -13.56 6.66 1.86
CA ASP A 719 -14.96 6.26 1.71
C ASP A 719 -15.90 7.47 1.75
N VAL A 720 -15.64 8.48 2.59
CA VAL A 720 -16.41 9.73 2.60
C VAL A 720 -16.25 10.51 1.30
N ILE A 721 -15.06 10.53 0.69
CA ILE A 721 -14.85 11.18 -0.62
C ILE A 721 -15.66 10.46 -1.70
N GLN A 722 -15.74 9.13 -1.66
CA GLN A 722 -16.52 8.34 -2.61
C GLN A 722 -18.03 8.36 -2.33
N GLY A 723 -18.43 8.66 -1.09
CA GLY A 723 -19.84 8.62 -0.66
C GLY A 723 -20.29 7.25 -0.18
N GLU A 724 -19.34 6.40 0.18
CA GLU A 724 -19.57 5.06 0.69
C GLU A 724 -19.83 5.12 2.20
N SER A 725 -21.04 4.78 2.61
CA SER A 725 -21.50 4.93 4.01
C SER A 725 -21.58 3.63 4.80
N HIS A 726 -21.26 2.48 4.19
CA HIS A 726 -21.38 1.16 4.82
C HIS A 726 -20.46 0.95 6.03
N ASN A 727 -19.31 1.65 6.08
CA ASN A 727 -18.35 1.62 7.20
C ASN A 727 -18.59 2.73 8.24
N PHE A 728 -19.77 3.36 8.23
CA PHE A 728 -20.13 4.44 9.15
C PHE A 728 -21.39 4.12 9.92
N VAL A 729 -21.45 4.60 11.16
CA VAL A 729 -22.56 4.31 12.06
C VAL A 729 -23.78 5.13 11.65
N ARG A 730 -24.87 4.45 11.25
CA ARG A 730 -26.15 5.08 10.96
C ARG A 730 -26.86 5.49 12.26
N ARG A 731 -27.75 6.47 12.20
CA ARG A 731 -28.49 6.96 13.37
C ARG A 731 -29.19 5.84 14.15
N ASP A 732 -29.93 5.00 13.47
CA ASP A 732 -30.68 3.89 14.06
C ASP A 732 -29.77 2.76 14.58
N GLU A 733 -28.60 2.53 13.96
CA GLU A 733 -27.56 1.66 14.56
C GLU A 733 -27.13 2.18 15.93
N LEU A 734 -26.86 3.48 16.03
CA LEU A 734 -26.44 4.11 17.29
C LEU A 734 -27.52 4.03 18.37
N GLU A 735 -28.78 4.31 18.00
CA GLU A 735 -29.94 4.22 18.91
C GLU A 735 -30.10 2.78 19.44
N GLN A 736 -29.98 1.76 18.59
CA GLN A 736 -30.10 0.37 19.02
C GLN A 736 -28.89 -0.10 19.84
N ALA A 737 -27.68 0.36 19.52
CA ALA A 737 -26.51 0.09 20.35
C ALA A 737 -26.72 0.62 21.77
N TRP A 738 -27.20 1.87 21.94
CA TRP A 738 -27.49 2.41 23.27
C TRP A 738 -28.63 1.67 23.99
N ARG A 739 -29.70 1.27 23.29
CA ARG A 739 -30.78 0.44 23.86
C ARG A 739 -30.26 -0.82 24.56
N ILE A 740 -29.20 -1.44 24.01
CA ILE A 740 -28.62 -2.69 24.54
C ILE A 740 -27.83 -2.44 25.84
N PHE A 741 -27.06 -1.35 25.90
CA PHE A 741 -26.14 -1.07 27.01
C PHE A 741 -26.70 -0.15 28.10
N ASP A 742 -27.64 0.72 27.79
CA ASP A 742 -28.18 1.70 28.74
C ASP A 742 -28.68 1.06 30.04
N PRO A 743 -29.45 -0.04 30.03
CA PRO A 743 -29.90 -0.67 31.28
C PRO A 743 -28.75 -1.16 32.16
N LEU A 744 -27.71 -1.75 31.55
CA LEU A 744 -26.52 -2.18 32.26
C LEU A 744 -25.77 -0.97 32.87
N LEU A 745 -25.54 0.07 32.07
CA LEU A 745 -24.82 1.26 32.52
C LEU A 745 -25.55 1.96 33.68
N HIS A 746 -26.87 2.10 33.58
CA HIS A 746 -27.68 2.64 34.66
C HIS A 746 -27.62 1.77 35.92
N ALA A 747 -27.70 0.44 35.79
CA ALA A 747 -27.58 -0.46 36.94
C ALA A 747 -26.22 -0.34 37.62
N LEU A 748 -25.13 -0.31 36.86
CA LEU A 748 -23.77 -0.16 37.40
C LEU A 748 -23.59 1.17 38.17
N GLU A 749 -24.16 2.26 37.65
CA GLU A 749 -24.05 3.60 38.25
C GLU A 749 -24.98 3.77 39.47
N GLN A 750 -26.23 3.31 39.39
CA GLN A 750 -27.21 3.47 40.47
C GLN A 750 -26.98 2.50 41.63
N GLU A 751 -26.62 1.24 41.34
CA GLU A 751 -26.28 0.26 42.38
C GLU A 751 -24.88 0.54 42.96
N GLY A 752 -24.11 1.42 42.32
CA GLY A 752 -22.76 1.77 42.74
C GLY A 752 -21.85 0.54 42.78
N ARG A 753 -21.99 -0.38 41.84
CA ARG A 753 -21.28 -1.67 41.85
C ARG A 753 -19.77 -1.41 41.82
N VAL A 754 -19.06 -1.97 42.78
CA VAL A 754 -17.60 -1.83 42.88
C VAL A 754 -16.94 -2.79 41.88
N PRO A 755 -16.10 -2.30 40.95
CA PRO A 755 -15.37 -3.16 40.04
C PRO A 755 -14.41 -4.09 40.79
N GLU A 756 -14.19 -5.29 40.28
CA GLU A 756 -13.18 -6.20 40.85
C GLU A 756 -11.76 -5.74 40.52
N THR A 757 -10.91 -5.72 41.54
CA THR A 757 -9.50 -5.40 41.36
C THR A 757 -8.78 -6.51 40.59
N TYR A 758 -7.90 -6.13 39.66
CA TYR A 758 -7.00 -7.05 38.98
C TYR A 758 -5.60 -6.46 38.80
N ALA A 759 -4.57 -7.29 38.89
CA ALA A 759 -3.19 -6.84 38.75
C ALA A 759 -2.90 -6.29 37.35
N PHE A 760 -2.07 -5.24 37.26
CA PHE A 760 -1.59 -4.70 35.98
C PHE A 760 -0.81 -5.78 35.22
N GLY A 761 -1.16 -6.01 33.95
CA GLY A 761 -0.55 -7.05 33.13
C GLY A 761 -1.15 -8.45 33.32
N SER A 762 -2.20 -8.60 34.13
CA SER A 762 -2.98 -9.84 34.23
C SER A 762 -4.06 -9.95 33.16
N ARG A 763 -4.79 -11.08 33.11
CA ARG A 763 -5.87 -11.33 32.14
C ARG A 763 -7.21 -10.67 32.50
N GLY A 764 -7.24 -9.93 33.61
CA GLY A 764 -8.46 -9.39 34.24
C GLY A 764 -8.91 -10.20 35.46
N PRO A 765 -10.09 -9.89 36.01
CA PRO A 765 -10.61 -10.55 37.22
C PRO A 765 -10.93 -12.03 37.00
N HIS A 766 -10.66 -12.88 38.01
CA HIS A 766 -10.96 -14.33 37.95
C HIS A 766 -12.44 -14.64 37.71
N LYS A 767 -13.37 -13.80 38.21
CA LYS A 767 -14.80 -14.00 37.95
C LYS A 767 -15.17 -13.83 36.47
N ALA A 768 -14.36 -13.10 35.70
CA ALA A 768 -14.55 -12.98 34.26
C ALA A 768 -14.29 -14.32 33.56
N ASP A 769 -13.23 -15.04 33.94
CA ASP A 769 -12.95 -16.37 33.41
C ASP A 769 -14.04 -17.38 33.81
N ALA A 770 -14.51 -17.33 35.06
CA ALA A 770 -15.60 -18.18 35.53
C ALA A 770 -16.91 -17.92 34.76
N LEU A 771 -17.22 -16.67 34.43
CA LEU A 771 -18.37 -16.31 33.59
C LEU A 771 -18.21 -16.90 32.18
N ILE A 772 -17.04 -16.75 31.57
CA ILE A 772 -16.73 -17.27 30.23
C ILE A 772 -16.85 -18.80 30.18
N ASP A 773 -16.36 -19.51 31.20
CA ASP A 773 -16.42 -20.97 31.29
C ASP A 773 -17.84 -21.48 31.47
N ARG A 774 -18.66 -20.77 32.26
CA ARG A 774 -20.08 -21.05 32.45
C ARG A 774 -20.86 -20.91 31.15
N MET A 775 -20.48 -19.98 30.28
CA MET A 775 -21.07 -19.81 28.95
C MET A 775 -20.57 -20.84 27.92
N GLY A 776 -19.83 -21.85 28.35
CA GLY A 776 -19.45 -22.99 27.52
C GLY A 776 -18.22 -22.76 26.65
N PHE A 777 -17.49 -21.66 26.85
CA PHE A 777 -16.17 -21.51 26.23
C PHE A 777 -15.20 -22.50 26.89
N ARG A 778 -14.37 -23.14 26.07
CA ARG A 778 -13.34 -24.08 26.53
C ARG A 778 -11.98 -23.62 26.02
N ARG A 779 -11.00 -23.54 26.91
CA ARG A 779 -9.62 -23.18 26.56
C ARG A 779 -8.85 -24.45 26.18
N TYR A 780 -8.18 -24.43 25.03
CA TYR A 780 -7.33 -25.52 24.56
C TYR A 780 -5.98 -24.94 24.13
N THR A 781 -4.91 -25.39 24.79
CA THR A 781 -3.53 -25.02 24.45
C THR A 781 -3.08 -25.78 23.21
N VAL A 782 -2.66 -25.05 22.16
CA VAL A 782 -2.00 -25.65 21.00
C VAL A 782 -0.50 -25.67 21.27
N THR A 783 0.04 -26.83 21.60
CA THR A 783 1.49 -26.99 21.81
C THR A 783 2.20 -27.29 20.50
N GLY A 784 3.40 -26.73 20.27
CA GLY A 784 4.31 -27.20 19.22
C GLY A 784 4.03 -26.74 17.79
N VAL A 785 3.28 -25.66 17.56
CA VAL A 785 3.16 -25.01 16.24
C VAL A 785 4.14 -23.82 16.17
N PRO A 786 5.21 -23.88 15.34
CA PRO A 786 6.17 -22.80 15.21
C PRO A 786 5.50 -21.49 14.75
N GLY A 787 5.81 -20.37 15.43
CA GLY A 787 5.33 -19.04 15.04
C GLY A 787 4.03 -18.58 15.70
N PHE A 788 3.44 -19.36 16.59
CA PHE A 788 2.34 -18.94 17.46
C PHE A 788 2.76 -19.05 18.92
N ALA A 789 2.62 -17.97 19.69
CA ALA A 789 2.90 -17.99 21.13
C ALA A 789 1.81 -18.79 21.87
N GLU A 790 2.13 -19.44 23.00
CA GLU A 790 1.12 -20.09 23.84
C GLU A 790 0.00 -19.09 24.27
N ASP A 791 0.36 -17.82 24.44
CA ASP A 791 -0.54 -16.71 24.78
C ASP A 791 -1.47 -16.26 23.64
N ASP A 792 -1.16 -16.61 22.38
CA ASP A 792 -2.05 -16.34 21.24
C ASP A 792 -3.29 -17.24 21.26
N PHE A 793 -3.31 -18.27 22.11
CA PHE A 793 -4.35 -19.30 22.13
C PHE A 793 -5.38 -19.16 23.26
N ASP A 794 -5.23 -18.17 24.16
CA ASP A 794 -5.99 -18.09 25.43
C ASP A 794 -6.85 -16.82 25.65
#